data_AF-A0A3M9Y1Q8-F1
#
_entry.id   AF-A0A3M9Y1Q8-F1
#
_cell.length_a   1.000
_cell.length_b   1.000
_cell.length_c   1.000
_cell.angle_alpha   90.00
_cell.angle_beta   90.00
_cell.angle_gamma   90.00
#
_symmetry.space_group_name_H-M   'P 1'
#
loop_
_entity.id
_entity.type
_entity.pdbx_description
1 polymer ?
#
loop_
_entity_poly.entity_id
_entity_poly.type
_entity_poly.pdbx_seq_one_letter_code
_entity_poly.pdbx_strand_id
1 'polypeptide(L)'
;MIKAPLQCWDNSTRGLDASNALDFVRALRRAANEQQKSIVATLYQAGNSIYSQFDKVLVLADGRQIYYGPTRDARKYFEDMGFLSQPGANTADFLTSVVVETERLIRSGFEDSVPRSAPEFETRYRNSATYSQMMEDIDLVPKESLSEEIRILNSVYSLEKTRTIETLSRQHFGFASQISGWVIMAMMVYGGYLIPVASIHPWFRWIWYINPAAYAFNAVLASEMGTMTLTCIEPQYVPFGGTYNESAFRSCTVAGSAPAVQLIDGESFLQVQYRAMVSEIWRNVGILVAFWVLFALLTALASELNIHRDSGSKVLFHRRNQRKEMCRLQDSENAAERQPATSDSETEHKSSHLVQTVFTFKDISYYVRHQGHEKQLLKDVSGYVKPGQLVALMGSSGAGKTTLMDVLAQRKDGGRIEGSIMVNGKPQGISFQRTTGYCEQNDVHEPTATVWESLLFSARLRQSYGTPDSDKVQHVQHIMDLLELTSLKHALVGNPGSGLSIEQRKRLTLATELVAKPSLLFLDEPTSGLDGQSAYQICRFMRRLAASGQTIICTIHQPSAALFEAFDVLLLLTKGGKTTYFGPTGKNSDIVLDYFSRNGAPCDLDANPAEHIVDVVQGRFGTGTDWSQTWLDSQERTSVMQELEQLNRPGNFHISGIRHSDEDEDEETNDDILDFAAPLVYQVRLVTKRQMVALWRNPDYVWNKIGLHVSNSLFGGFTYWMIGDGLFDLQLRLMAVFNFVFVAPGCINQLQPLFLRNRDIFETREKKSKTYHWFAFIMAQLISEIPLLILCGTLYFACWYFTAGFPVEASISGQVYFEMILYEFLYTSIAQAIAAYSPNEYFAALANPLIVGTALINFCGVVVPYARIQAFWRYWLYYLDPFTYLMGALLQPVIWDVEVECKASELTHIDLPQNTTCGEYMDDFLAINAVYVTDITNQTRCAYCPYSTGADYLRTMNINEKYYGWRDPGNVPDEKKIDELDGGDDEFYENQMDYCWVDDAQCSGPRHTADQHNTKI
;
A
#
# COMPACT_ATOMS: atom_id res chain seq x y z
N MET A 1 -5.68 32.42 -13.80
CA MET A 1 -5.48 31.22 -14.66
C MET A 1 -5.01 31.68 -16.03
N ILE A 2 -3.72 31.57 -16.32
CA ILE A 2 -3.18 31.81 -17.66
C ILE A 2 -3.73 30.67 -18.54
N LYS A 3 -4.62 30.99 -19.49
CA LYS A 3 -5.17 30.00 -20.42
C LYS A 3 -4.09 29.67 -21.46
N ALA A 4 -3.50 28.48 -21.39
CA ALA A 4 -2.47 28.06 -22.34
C ALA A 4 -3.04 28.05 -23.79
N PRO A 5 -2.42 28.76 -24.75
CA PRO A 5 -2.86 28.80 -26.15
C PRO A 5 -2.60 27.47 -26.88
N LEU A 6 -1.57 26.74 -26.45
CA LEU A 6 -1.26 25.37 -26.86
C LEU A 6 -1.56 24.41 -25.70
N GLN A 7 -2.26 23.31 -26.00
CA GLN A 7 -2.43 22.20 -25.08
C GLN A 7 -1.87 20.92 -25.68
N CYS A 8 -1.04 20.23 -24.91
CA CYS A 8 -0.47 18.94 -25.28
C CYS A 8 -1.07 17.85 -24.38
N TRP A 9 -1.65 16.83 -24.98
CA TRP A 9 -2.28 15.70 -24.30
C TRP A 9 -1.54 14.43 -24.68
N ASP A 10 -0.89 13.78 -23.71
CA ASP A 10 -0.16 12.55 -23.96
C ASP A 10 -0.97 11.33 -23.50
N ASN A 11 -1.38 10.48 -24.45
CA ASN A 11 -2.13 9.24 -24.19
C ASN A 11 -3.39 9.43 -23.33
N SER A 12 -4.09 10.56 -23.50
CA SER A 12 -5.20 10.98 -22.62
C SER A 12 -6.46 10.12 -22.70
N THR A 13 -6.58 9.24 -23.69
CA THR A 13 -7.70 8.31 -23.84
C THR A 13 -7.44 6.93 -23.22
N ARG A 14 -6.27 6.72 -22.62
CA ARG A 14 -5.89 5.42 -22.03
C ARG A 14 -6.86 5.04 -20.90
N GLY A 15 -7.40 3.83 -20.97
CA GLY A 15 -8.33 3.29 -19.96
C GLY A 15 -9.77 3.78 -20.09
N LEU A 16 -10.07 4.65 -21.05
CA LEU A 16 -11.44 5.00 -21.41
C LEU A 16 -12.00 3.97 -22.41
N ASP A 17 -13.28 3.63 -22.27
CA ASP A 17 -14.00 2.95 -23.35
C ASP A 17 -14.11 3.88 -24.56
N ALA A 18 -14.36 3.33 -25.74
CA ALA A 18 -14.30 4.12 -26.97
C ALA A 18 -15.39 5.19 -27.09
N SER A 19 -16.53 5.00 -26.42
CA SER A 19 -17.55 6.05 -26.29
C SER A 19 -17.02 7.24 -25.50
N ASN A 20 -16.47 7.00 -24.31
CA ASN A 20 -15.95 8.04 -23.44
C ASN A 20 -14.69 8.66 -24.03
N ALA A 21 -13.84 7.90 -24.71
CA ALA A 21 -12.69 8.40 -25.44
C ALA A 21 -13.12 9.35 -26.57
N LEU A 22 -14.13 8.97 -27.36
CA LEU A 22 -14.69 9.83 -28.40
C LEU A 22 -15.33 11.09 -27.82
N ASP A 23 -16.09 10.99 -26.74
CA ASP A 23 -16.71 12.15 -26.09
C ASP A 23 -15.67 13.07 -25.46
N PHE A 24 -14.59 12.52 -24.90
CA PHE A 24 -13.43 13.29 -24.44
C PHE A 24 -12.77 14.02 -25.60
N VAL A 25 -12.50 13.35 -26.73
CA VAL A 25 -11.90 13.99 -27.91
C VAL A 25 -12.85 15.02 -28.54
N ARG A 26 -14.17 14.78 -28.52
CA ARG A 26 -15.18 15.80 -28.91
C ARG A 26 -15.15 17.00 -27.97
N ALA A 27 -14.92 16.80 -26.67
CA ALA A 27 -14.73 17.90 -25.74
C ALA A 27 -13.45 18.68 -26.04
N LEU A 28 -12.34 18.01 -26.38
CA LEU A 28 -11.13 18.67 -26.88
C LEU A 28 -11.41 19.46 -28.16
N ARG A 29 -12.13 18.87 -29.12
CA ARG A 29 -12.51 19.55 -30.37
C ARG A 29 -13.37 20.78 -30.12
N ARG A 30 -14.35 20.70 -29.21
CA ARG A 30 -15.13 21.87 -28.77
C ARG A 30 -14.24 22.92 -28.11
N ALA A 31 -13.33 22.52 -27.23
CA ALA A 31 -12.39 23.43 -26.57
C ALA A 31 -11.47 24.13 -27.58
N ALA A 32 -10.98 23.42 -28.60
CA ALA A 32 -10.19 23.99 -29.69
C ALA A 32 -11.00 25.05 -30.45
N ASN A 33 -12.25 24.75 -30.81
CA ASN A 33 -13.10 25.64 -31.59
C ASN A 33 -13.57 26.87 -30.79
N GLU A 34 -14.12 26.67 -29.59
CA GLU A 34 -14.72 27.72 -28.77
C GLU A 34 -13.67 28.64 -28.14
N GLN A 35 -12.52 28.09 -27.77
CA GLN A 35 -11.47 28.83 -27.08
C GLN A 35 -10.32 29.22 -28.00
N GLN A 36 -10.42 28.91 -29.31
CA GLN A 36 -9.40 29.18 -30.32
C GLN A 36 -8.01 28.68 -29.91
N LYS A 37 -7.96 27.42 -29.45
CA LYS A 37 -6.73 26.78 -28.94
C LYS A 37 -6.15 25.80 -29.95
N SER A 38 -4.82 25.74 -29.99
CA SER A 38 -4.11 24.64 -30.64
C SER A 38 -4.03 23.46 -29.67
N ILE A 39 -4.55 22.31 -30.09
CA ILE A 39 -4.51 21.09 -29.31
C ILE A 39 -3.69 20.05 -30.07
N VAL A 40 -2.66 19.54 -29.41
CA VAL A 40 -1.85 18.41 -29.87
C VAL A 40 -2.16 17.25 -28.94
N ALA A 41 -2.50 16.10 -29.51
CA ALA A 41 -2.77 14.89 -28.73
C ALA A 41 -2.04 13.70 -29.35
N THR A 42 -1.43 12.88 -28.51
CA THR A 42 -1.02 11.51 -28.86
C THR A 42 -2.11 10.57 -28.33
N LEU A 43 -2.62 9.70 -29.19
CA LEU A 43 -3.74 8.82 -28.86
C LEU A 43 -3.39 7.37 -29.15
N TYR A 44 -3.88 6.50 -28.27
CA TYR A 44 -3.67 5.07 -28.34
C TYR A 44 -4.87 4.40 -29.04
N GLN A 45 -4.65 3.65 -30.13
CA GLN A 45 -5.69 2.95 -30.93
C GLN A 45 -6.91 3.83 -31.25
N ALA A 46 -6.68 4.98 -31.89
CA ALA A 46 -7.75 5.90 -32.23
C ALA A 46 -8.62 5.34 -33.36
N GLY A 47 -9.86 4.94 -33.08
CA GLY A 47 -10.84 4.56 -34.11
C GLY A 47 -11.08 5.67 -35.15
N ASN A 48 -11.65 5.32 -36.30
CA ASN A 48 -11.92 6.28 -37.40
C ASN A 48 -12.79 7.48 -36.93
N SER A 49 -13.70 7.26 -35.99
CA SER A 49 -14.55 8.30 -35.38
C SER A 49 -13.74 9.32 -34.56
N ILE A 50 -12.67 8.89 -33.90
CA ILE A 50 -11.74 9.75 -33.16
C ILE A 50 -10.79 10.45 -34.14
N TYR A 51 -10.22 9.69 -35.08
CA TYR A 51 -9.31 10.21 -36.11
C TYR A 51 -9.92 11.38 -36.90
N SER A 52 -11.21 11.27 -37.25
CA SER A 52 -11.95 12.31 -37.97
C SER A 52 -12.20 13.61 -37.18
N GLN A 53 -11.93 13.64 -35.86
CA GLN A 53 -12.02 14.87 -35.07
C GLN A 53 -10.80 15.79 -35.22
N PHE A 54 -9.70 15.30 -35.80
CA PHE A 54 -8.44 16.04 -35.96
C PHE A 54 -8.30 16.62 -37.36
N ASP A 55 -7.75 17.84 -37.44
CA ASP A 55 -7.52 18.53 -38.73
C ASP A 55 -6.26 17.99 -39.43
N LYS A 56 -5.19 17.72 -38.67
CA LYS A 56 -3.88 17.25 -39.16
C LYS A 56 -3.40 16.03 -38.37
N VAL A 57 -2.60 15.17 -38.99
CA VAL A 57 -1.91 14.04 -38.35
C VAL A 57 -0.41 14.13 -38.56
N LEU A 58 0.36 13.78 -37.53
CA LEU A 58 1.81 13.61 -37.57
C LEU A 58 2.12 12.13 -37.39
N VAL A 59 2.89 11.55 -38.31
CA VAL A 59 3.36 10.16 -38.23
C VAL A 59 4.87 10.16 -38.08
N LEU A 60 5.36 9.43 -37.07
CA LEU A 60 6.78 9.32 -36.74
C LEU A 60 7.25 7.86 -36.83
N ALA A 61 8.49 7.67 -37.29
CA ALA A 61 9.18 6.38 -37.34
C ALA A 61 10.65 6.56 -36.91
N ASP A 62 11.12 5.83 -35.90
CA ASP A 62 12.50 5.93 -35.36
C ASP A 62 12.95 7.38 -35.09
N GLY A 63 12.06 8.21 -34.56
CA GLY A 63 12.31 9.63 -34.29
C GLY A 63 12.32 10.54 -35.51
N ARG A 64 11.98 10.02 -36.71
CA ARG A 64 11.91 10.78 -37.96
C ARG A 64 10.45 11.05 -38.36
N GLN A 65 10.21 12.22 -38.92
CA GLN A 65 8.90 12.59 -39.46
C GLN A 65 8.70 11.97 -40.84
N ILE A 66 7.70 11.11 -40.97
CA ILE A 66 7.38 10.41 -42.23
C ILE A 66 6.13 10.94 -42.92
N TYR A 67 5.27 11.66 -42.18
CA TYR A 67 4.14 12.40 -42.73
C TYR A 67 3.69 13.48 -41.73
N TYR A 68 3.37 14.66 -42.24
CA TYR A 68 2.56 15.66 -41.52
C TYR A 68 1.66 16.37 -42.52
N GLY A 69 0.38 16.45 -42.22
CA GLY A 69 -0.57 17.04 -43.14
C GLY A 69 -2.02 16.77 -42.74
N PRO A 70 -2.98 17.19 -43.59
CA PRO A 70 -4.40 16.95 -43.36
C PRO A 70 -4.71 15.47 -43.16
N THR A 71 -5.61 15.17 -42.21
CA THR A 71 -6.03 13.79 -41.89
C THR A 71 -6.65 13.05 -43.08
N ARG A 72 -7.41 13.78 -43.92
CA ARG A 72 -8.07 13.27 -45.13
C ARG A 72 -7.11 12.78 -46.22
N ASP A 73 -5.89 13.33 -46.28
CA ASP A 73 -4.93 13.05 -47.34
C ASP A 73 -3.89 11.99 -46.93
N ALA A 74 -3.79 11.70 -45.63
CA ALA A 74 -2.75 10.83 -45.06
C ALA A 74 -2.82 9.40 -45.59
N ARG A 75 -4.01 8.78 -45.64
CA ARG A 75 -4.18 7.42 -46.16
C ARG A 75 -3.76 7.33 -47.62
N LYS A 76 -4.27 8.24 -48.44
CA LYS A 76 -3.99 8.31 -49.87
C LYS A 76 -2.49 8.48 -50.14
N TYR A 77 -1.80 9.30 -49.34
CA TYR A 77 -0.35 9.50 -49.46
C TYR A 77 0.44 8.18 -49.36
N PHE A 78 0.10 7.29 -48.44
CA PHE A 78 0.75 5.97 -48.33
C PHE A 78 0.25 4.98 -49.39
N GLU A 79 -1.03 5.03 -49.78
CA GLU A 79 -1.56 4.20 -50.87
C GLU A 79 -0.93 4.52 -52.23
N ASP A 80 -0.69 5.81 -52.52
CA ASP A 80 -0.02 6.29 -53.73
C ASP A 80 1.47 5.87 -53.75
N MET A 81 2.07 5.62 -52.59
CA MET A 81 3.42 5.06 -52.48
C MET A 81 3.48 3.54 -52.72
N GLY A 82 2.35 2.85 -52.74
CA GLY A 82 2.27 1.40 -52.99
C GLY A 82 1.92 0.55 -51.76
N PHE A 83 1.59 1.15 -50.62
CA PHE A 83 1.04 0.43 -49.47
C PHE A 83 -0.44 0.13 -49.68
N LEU A 84 -0.90 -1.03 -49.21
CA LEU A 84 -2.29 -1.44 -49.26
C LEU A 84 -2.89 -1.42 -47.86
N SER A 85 -3.96 -0.67 -47.69
CA SER A 85 -4.81 -0.80 -46.50
C SER A 85 -5.64 -2.08 -46.63
N GLN A 86 -5.73 -2.87 -45.56
CA GLN A 86 -6.70 -3.97 -45.51
C GLN A 86 -8.13 -3.39 -45.61
N PRO A 87 -9.06 -4.08 -46.29
CA PRO A 87 -10.49 -3.73 -46.23
C PRO A 87 -10.95 -3.75 -44.78
N GLY A 88 -11.68 -2.73 -44.32
CA GLY A 88 -12.13 -2.65 -42.93
C GLY A 88 -11.12 -2.06 -41.94
N ALA A 89 -9.88 -1.78 -42.34
CA ALA A 89 -8.86 -1.29 -41.43
C ALA A 89 -9.12 0.15 -40.97
N ASN A 90 -8.85 0.39 -39.68
CA ASN A 90 -8.81 1.72 -39.13
C ASN A 90 -7.67 2.53 -39.75
N THR A 91 -7.96 3.77 -40.15
CA THR A 91 -6.97 4.65 -40.81
C THR A 91 -5.77 4.91 -39.92
N ALA A 92 -5.99 5.15 -38.62
CA ALA A 92 -4.88 5.39 -37.69
C ALA A 92 -3.95 4.17 -37.58
N ASP A 93 -4.53 2.97 -37.49
CA ASP A 93 -3.77 1.72 -37.42
C ASP A 93 -2.99 1.46 -38.72
N PHE A 94 -3.59 1.74 -39.88
CA PHE A 94 -2.92 1.68 -41.18
C PHE A 94 -1.71 2.62 -41.26
N LEU A 95 -1.85 3.87 -40.80
CA LEU A 95 -0.76 4.84 -40.82
C LEU A 95 0.40 4.43 -39.90
N THR A 96 0.14 3.68 -38.84
CA THR A 96 1.18 3.13 -37.98
C THR A 96 1.77 1.83 -38.52
N SER A 97 0.99 1.01 -39.22
CA SER A 97 1.42 -0.31 -39.69
C SER A 97 2.34 -0.25 -40.92
N VAL A 98 2.30 0.82 -41.73
CA VAL A 98 3.18 0.99 -42.90
C VAL A 98 4.68 0.99 -42.56
N VAL A 99 5.02 1.36 -41.32
CA VAL A 99 6.41 1.35 -40.81
C VAL A 99 6.82 -0.04 -40.33
N VAL A 100 5.85 -0.88 -39.99
CA VAL A 100 6.06 -2.21 -39.40
C VAL A 100 6.16 -3.25 -40.51
N GLU A 101 7.35 -3.84 -40.68
CA GLU A 101 7.60 -4.78 -41.79
C GLU A 101 6.67 -6.01 -41.79
N THR A 102 6.22 -6.43 -40.61
CA THR A 102 5.34 -7.59 -40.45
C THR A 102 3.87 -7.32 -40.75
N GLU A 103 3.44 -6.05 -40.72
CA GLU A 103 2.04 -5.66 -40.89
C GLU A 103 1.78 -4.95 -42.22
N ARG A 104 2.79 -4.31 -42.81
CA ARG A 104 2.65 -3.59 -44.07
C ARG A 104 2.31 -4.55 -45.22
N LEU A 105 1.24 -4.25 -45.94
CA LEU A 105 0.91 -4.91 -47.20
C LEU A 105 1.38 -4.03 -48.35
N ILE A 106 2.11 -4.61 -49.29
CA ILE A 106 2.63 -3.91 -50.46
C ILE A 106 1.86 -4.36 -51.69
N ARG A 107 1.49 -3.42 -52.56
CA ARG A 107 0.86 -3.71 -53.84
C ARG A 107 1.82 -4.49 -54.74
N SER A 108 1.32 -5.52 -55.41
CA SER A 108 2.12 -6.31 -56.36
C SER A 108 2.77 -5.43 -57.42
N GLY A 109 4.09 -5.56 -57.60
CA GLY A 109 4.89 -4.74 -58.53
C GLY A 109 5.44 -3.44 -57.93
N PHE A 110 5.12 -3.13 -56.67
CA PHE A 110 5.67 -1.98 -55.93
C PHE A 110 6.73 -2.40 -54.90
N GLU A 111 7.10 -3.68 -54.80
CA GLU A 111 7.99 -4.22 -53.75
C GLU A 111 9.38 -3.54 -53.69
N ASP A 112 9.90 -3.09 -54.84
CA ASP A 112 11.19 -2.41 -54.94
C ASP A 112 11.09 -0.87 -54.91
N SER A 113 9.87 -0.33 -54.90
CA SER A 113 9.61 1.12 -55.00
C SER A 113 9.19 1.78 -53.67
N VAL A 114 8.74 0.97 -52.71
CA VAL A 114 8.32 1.41 -51.38
C VAL A 114 9.52 1.65 -50.46
N PRO A 115 9.52 2.71 -49.64
CA PRO A 115 10.55 2.95 -48.65
C PRO A 115 10.56 1.82 -47.59
N ARG A 116 11.75 1.31 -47.26
CA ARG A 116 11.95 0.21 -46.30
C ARG A 116 12.49 0.69 -44.96
N SER A 117 13.16 1.85 -44.93
CA SER A 117 13.77 2.41 -43.71
C SER A 117 13.17 3.77 -43.35
N ALA A 118 13.16 4.13 -42.06
CA ALA A 118 12.67 5.44 -41.61
C ALA A 118 13.35 6.65 -42.32
N PRO A 119 14.67 6.64 -42.61
CA PRO A 119 15.30 7.69 -43.43
C PRO A 119 14.75 7.80 -44.87
N GLU A 120 14.40 6.69 -45.50
CA GLU A 120 13.81 6.70 -46.84
C GLU A 120 12.41 7.30 -46.84
N PHE A 121 11.60 6.95 -45.84
CA PHE A 121 10.29 7.55 -45.63
C PHE A 121 10.39 9.07 -45.42
N GLU A 122 11.32 9.52 -44.58
CA GLU A 122 11.58 10.95 -44.36
C GLU A 122 11.98 11.65 -45.67
N THR A 123 12.88 11.04 -46.45
CA THR A 123 13.34 11.61 -47.73
C THR A 123 12.18 11.72 -48.72
N ARG A 124 11.33 10.70 -48.80
CA ARG A 124 10.10 10.72 -49.61
C ARG A 124 9.14 11.81 -49.18
N TYR A 125 8.95 11.98 -47.87
CA TYR A 125 8.08 13.02 -47.34
C TYR A 125 8.60 14.42 -47.62
N ARG A 126 9.90 14.69 -47.40
CA ARG A 126 10.51 16.00 -47.71
C ARG A 126 10.41 16.37 -49.19
N ASN A 127 10.40 15.39 -50.08
CA ASN A 127 10.25 15.58 -51.52
C ASN A 127 8.77 15.62 -51.98
N SER A 128 7.80 15.48 -51.07
CA SER A 128 6.38 15.45 -51.39
C SER A 128 5.78 16.85 -51.55
N ALA A 129 4.72 16.96 -52.34
CA ALA A 129 3.92 18.19 -52.44
C ALA A 129 3.32 18.56 -51.08
N THR A 130 2.95 17.58 -50.26
CA THR A 130 2.40 17.79 -48.91
C THR A 130 3.37 18.51 -48.00
N TYR A 131 4.66 18.12 -48.00
CA TYR A 131 5.68 18.82 -47.22
C TYR A 131 5.87 20.26 -47.68
N SER A 132 5.92 20.48 -48.99
CA SER A 132 6.04 21.83 -49.57
C SER A 132 4.87 22.72 -49.15
N GLN A 133 3.64 22.19 -49.19
CA GLN A 133 2.44 22.90 -48.75
C GLN A 133 2.46 23.19 -47.23
N MET A 134 2.89 22.24 -46.39
CA MET A 134 2.99 22.48 -44.95
C MET A 134 4.06 23.50 -44.58
N MET A 135 5.16 23.57 -45.34
CA MET A 135 6.18 24.62 -45.17
C MET A 135 5.65 25.99 -45.61
N GLU A 136 4.89 26.06 -46.71
CA GLU A 136 4.23 27.29 -47.15
C GLU A 136 3.20 27.80 -46.12
N ASP A 137 2.38 26.89 -45.55
CA ASP A 137 1.45 27.20 -44.44
C ASP A 137 2.19 27.81 -43.23
N ILE A 138 3.41 27.34 -42.92
CA ILE A 138 4.23 27.87 -41.82
C ILE A 138 4.74 29.28 -42.14
N ASP A 139 5.17 29.51 -43.39
CA ASP A 139 5.73 30.78 -43.82
C ASP A 139 4.68 31.90 -44.00
N LEU A 140 3.40 31.54 -44.20
CA LEU A 140 2.27 32.48 -44.31
C LEU A 140 1.90 33.15 -42.98
N VAL A 141 2.37 32.65 -41.83
CA VAL A 141 2.07 33.23 -40.52
C VAL A 141 3.06 34.39 -40.21
N PRO A 142 2.61 35.64 -40.06
CA PRO A 142 3.50 36.77 -39.79
C PRO A 142 4.23 36.59 -38.46
N LYS A 143 5.57 36.54 -38.47
CA LYS A 143 6.39 36.38 -37.25
C LYS A 143 6.12 37.47 -36.19
N GLU A 144 5.62 38.63 -36.61
CA GLU A 144 5.25 39.74 -35.72
C GLU A 144 4.01 39.42 -34.84
N SER A 145 3.05 38.62 -35.33
CA SER A 145 1.83 38.28 -34.58
C SER A 145 2.08 37.30 -33.42
N LEU A 146 3.20 36.60 -33.42
CA LEU A 146 3.61 35.60 -32.42
C LEU A 146 4.58 36.16 -31.37
N SER A 147 5.00 37.42 -31.50
CA SER A 147 6.05 38.03 -30.66
C SER A 147 5.72 38.02 -29.17
N GLU A 148 4.47 38.28 -28.81
CA GLU A 148 4.01 38.26 -27.41
C GLU A 148 3.92 36.83 -26.84
N GLU A 149 3.47 35.86 -27.65
CA GLU A 149 3.42 34.45 -27.24
C GLU A 149 4.81 33.84 -27.06
N ILE A 150 5.74 34.15 -27.97
CA ILE A 150 7.16 33.76 -27.87
C ILE A 150 7.80 34.39 -26.64
N ARG A 151 7.46 35.65 -26.32
CA ARG A 151 7.94 36.33 -25.11
C ARG A 151 7.43 35.65 -23.83
N ILE A 152 6.14 35.29 -23.79
CA ILE A 152 5.55 34.55 -22.66
C ILE A 152 6.24 33.16 -22.54
N LEU A 153 6.36 32.41 -23.63
CA LEU A 153 6.97 31.09 -23.65
C LEU A 153 8.45 31.13 -23.18
N ASN A 154 9.22 32.09 -23.67
CA ASN A 154 10.62 32.28 -23.27
C ASN A 154 10.76 32.69 -21.80
N SER A 155 9.81 33.49 -21.27
CA SER A 155 9.81 33.83 -19.84
C SER A 155 9.58 32.58 -18.97
N VAL A 156 8.65 31.71 -19.35
CA VAL A 156 8.39 30.43 -18.68
C VAL A 156 9.58 29.48 -18.80
N TYR A 157 10.15 29.34 -19.99
CA TYR A 157 11.33 28.50 -20.23
C TYR A 157 12.56 28.96 -19.43
N SER A 158 12.76 30.28 -19.30
CA SER A 158 13.87 30.84 -18.51
C SER A 158 13.72 30.57 -17.00
N LEU A 159 12.49 30.57 -16.48
CA LEU A 159 12.18 30.19 -15.10
C LEU A 159 12.46 28.70 -14.85
N GLU A 160 12.22 27.86 -15.85
CA GLU A 160 12.45 26.41 -15.79
C GLU A 160 13.94 26.04 -15.74
N LYS A 161 14.78 26.78 -16.48
CA LYS A 161 16.23 26.51 -16.61
C LYS A 161 17.06 26.89 -15.37
N THR A 162 16.52 27.72 -14.48
CA THR A 162 17.20 28.14 -13.23
C THR A 162 17.11 27.15 -12.05
N ARG A 163 16.44 26.00 -12.19
CA ARG A 163 16.27 25.00 -11.13
C ARG A 163 17.47 24.05 -10.99
N THR A 164 18.55 24.49 -10.34
CA THR A 164 19.75 23.65 -10.06
C THR A 164 19.84 23.13 -8.63
N ILE A 165 18.87 23.43 -7.77
CA ILE A 165 18.90 23.00 -6.36
C ILE A 165 17.51 22.46 -6.06
N GLU A 166 17.36 21.14 -5.87
CA GLU A 166 16.27 20.50 -5.11
C GLU A 166 16.28 18.97 -5.33
N THR A 167 17.10 18.29 -4.54
CA THR A 167 17.22 16.83 -4.47
C THR A 167 16.50 16.21 -3.27
N LEU A 168 15.80 17.00 -2.44
CA LEU A 168 15.52 16.56 -1.06
C LEU A 168 14.12 16.00 -0.72
N SER A 169 13.12 16.01 -1.62
CA SER A 169 11.75 15.74 -1.14
C SER A 169 10.91 14.71 -1.91
N ARG A 170 11.06 14.54 -3.24
CA ARG A 170 10.10 13.71 -4.01
C ARG A 170 10.52 12.27 -4.28
N GLN A 171 11.81 11.93 -4.25
CA GLN A 171 12.26 10.60 -4.68
C GLN A 171 12.37 9.55 -3.56
N HIS A 172 12.38 9.95 -2.28
CA HIS A 172 12.50 9.01 -1.16
C HIS A 172 11.52 9.37 -0.04
N PHE A 173 10.27 8.87 -0.15
CA PHE A 173 9.27 8.94 0.93
C PHE A 173 9.86 8.50 2.28
N GLY A 174 10.70 7.45 2.27
CA GLY A 174 11.34 6.96 3.48
C GLY A 174 12.29 7.98 4.15
N PHE A 175 13.01 8.79 3.37
CA PHE A 175 13.89 9.83 3.92
C PHE A 175 13.08 10.99 4.50
N ALA A 176 12.02 11.41 3.79
CA ALA A 176 11.10 12.43 4.30
C ALA A 176 10.41 11.97 5.60
N SER A 177 9.99 10.71 5.66
CA SER A 177 9.41 10.10 6.86
C SER A 177 10.43 10.06 8.02
N GLN A 178 11.68 9.65 7.76
CA GLN A 178 12.75 9.67 8.77
C GLN A 178 12.96 11.07 9.35
N ILE A 179 13.10 12.09 8.50
CA ILE A 179 13.27 13.48 8.95
C ILE A 179 12.07 13.93 9.77
N SER A 180 10.84 13.66 9.28
CA SER A 180 9.63 14.07 9.99
C SER A 180 9.53 13.43 11.38
N GLY A 181 9.87 12.14 11.51
CA GLY A 181 9.87 11.43 12.78
C GLY A 181 10.89 12.00 13.76
N TRP A 182 12.11 12.30 13.30
CA TRP A 182 13.15 12.91 14.12
C TRP A 182 12.79 14.35 14.53
N VAL A 183 12.25 15.16 13.62
CA VAL A 183 11.83 16.55 13.91
C VAL A 183 10.70 16.59 14.94
N ILE A 184 9.67 15.74 14.77
CA ILE A 184 8.55 15.66 15.71
C ILE A 184 9.04 15.23 17.10
N MET A 185 9.92 14.23 17.17
CA MET A 185 10.56 13.82 18.42
C MET A 185 11.29 14.99 19.09
N ALA A 186 12.17 15.68 18.34
CA ALA A 186 12.92 16.81 18.88
C ALA A 186 12.01 17.94 19.38
N MET A 187 10.92 18.24 18.66
CA MET A 187 9.92 19.23 19.06
C MET A 187 9.18 18.83 20.33
N MET A 188 8.85 17.54 20.50
CA MET A 188 8.14 17.05 21.68
C MET A 188 9.04 17.00 22.92
N VAL A 189 10.26 16.48 22.78
CA VAL A 189 11.25 16.40 23.86
C VAL A 189 11.58 17.78 24.39
N TYR A 190 11.94 18.72 23.50
CA TYR A 190 12.32 20.08 23.87
C TYR A 190 11.13 21.04 23.99
N GLY A 191 9.90 20.51 24.09
CA GLY A 191 8.70 21.31 24.35
C GLY A 191 8.65 21.88 25.77
N GLY A 192 9.42 21.32 26.71
CA GLY A 192 9.53 21.77 28.10
C GLY A 192 8.86 20.87 29.14
N TYR A 193 8.05 19.89 28.69
CA TYR A 193 7.43 18.88 29.56
C TYR A 193 8.36 17.70 29.85
N LEU A 194 8.91 17.06 28.79
CA LEU A 194 9.80 15.89 28.95
C LEU A 194 11.15 16.25 29.56
N ILE A 195 11.74 17.37 29.12
CA ILE A 195 12.92 17.97 29.76
C ILE A 195 12.66 19.46 30.06
N PRO A 196 12.68 19.87 31.34
CA PRO A 196 12.55 21.27 31.71
C PRO A 196 13.72 22.11 31.20
N VAL A 197 13.45 23.37 30.86
CA VAL A 197 14.42 24.30 30.23
C VAL A 197 15.69 24.49 31.07
N ALA A 198 15.57 24.43 32.39
CA ALA A 198 16.69 24.57 33.32
C ALA A 198 17.69 23.41 33.23
N SER A 199 17.22 22.23 32.85
CA SER A 199 17.98 20.98 32.86
C SER A 199 18.51 20.59 31.46
N ILE A 200 18.16 21.37 30.43
CA ILE A 200 18.68 21.18 29.08
C ILE A 200 20.18 21.43 29.06
N HIS A 201 20.94 20.46 28.55
CA HIS A 201 22.38 20.62 28.34
C HIS A 201 22.68 21.79 27.38
N PRO A 202 23.70 22.64 27.64
CA PRO A 202 23.98 23.84 26.85
C PRO A 202 24.08 23.64 25.33
N TRP A 203 24.59 22.48 24.88
CA TRP A 203 24.76 22.17 23.45
C TRP A 203 23.44 22.03 22.69
N PHE A 204 22.34 21.63 23.33
CA PHE A 204 21.03 21.48 22.69
C PHE A 204 20.03 22.56 23.08
N ARG A 205 20.45 23.54 23.90
CA ARG A 205 19.58 24.62 24.35
C ARG A 205 19.01 25.48 23.21
N TRP A 206 19.67 25.54 22.06
CA TRP A 206 19.18 26.26 20.87
C TRP A 206 17.91 25.63 20.26
N ILE A 207 17.70 24.32 20.42
CA ILE A 207 16.54 23.60 19.87
C ILE A 207 15.25 24.16 20.46
N TRP A 208 15.27 24.51 21.75
CA TRP A 208 14.14 25.14 22.42
C TRP A 208 13.70 26.46 21.75
N TYR A 209 14.63 27.29 21.30
CA TYR A 209 14.32 28.60 20.69
C TYR A 209 13.76 28.51 19.27
N ILE A 210 14.04 27.43 18.54
CA ILE A 210 13.48 27.21 17.20
C ILE A 210 12.21 26.36 17.22
N ASN A 211 11.80 25.89 18.41
CA ASN A 211 10.68 24.98 18.58
C ASN A 211 9.39 25.77 18.91
N PRO A 212 8.40 25.85 17.99
CA PRO A 212 7.15 26.52 18.29
C PRO A 212 6.36 25.85 19.43
N ALA A 213 6.48 24.53 19.62
CA ALA A 213 5.78 23.83 20.70
C ALA A 213 6.21 24.32 22.10
N ALA A 214 7.48 24.73 22.26
CA ALA A 214 7.99 25.26 23.52
C ALA A 214 7.33 26.60 23.91
N TYR A 215 7.14 27.50 22.94
CA TYR A 215 6.48 28.78 23.16
C TYR A 215 4.98 28.60 23.45
N ALA A 216 4.33 27.66 22.76
CA ALA A 216 2.94 27.31 23.01
C ALA A 216 2.75 26.73 24.41
N PHE A 217 3.59 25.75 24.80
CA PHE A 217 3.54 25.14 26.13
C PHE A 217 3.75 26.18 27.24
N ASN A 218 4.77 27.03 27.12
CA ASN A 218 5.02 28.09 28.10
C ASN A 218 3.85 29.10 28.19
N ALA A 219 3.29 29.53 27.06
CA ALA A 219 2.16 30.46 27.05
C ALA A 219 0.90 29.88 27.71
N VAL A 220 0.56 28.61 27.41
CA VAL A 220 -0.59 27.93 28.01
C VAL A 220 -0.37 27.73 29.51
N LEU A 221 0.80 27.23 29.90
CA LEU A 221 1.12 26.96 31.30
C LEU A 221 1.12 28.24 32.15
N ALA A 222 1.68 29.34 31.62
CA ALA A 222 1.66 30.64 32.28
C ALA A 222 0.26 31.25 32.36
N SER A 223 -0.61 31.02 31.37
CA SER A 223 -1.99 31.47 31.39
C SER A 223 -2.84 30.75 32.42
N GLU A 224 -2.62 29.45 32.60
CA GLU A 224 -3.38 28.63 33.56
C GLU A 224 -2.92 28.88 35.00
N MET A 225 -1.61 28.80 35.26
CA MET A 225 -1.08 28.84 36.63
C MET A 225 -0.69 30.23 37.13
N GLY A 226 -0.52 31.21 36.24
CA GLY A 226 0.08 32.51 36.57
C GLY A 226 -0.66 33.33 37.61
N THR A 227 -1.99 33.16 37.73
CA THR A 227 -2.82 33.85 38.73
C THR A 227 -3.36 32.92 39.82
N MET A 228 -2.92 31.65 39.84
CA MET A 228 -3.40 30.67 40.81
C MET A 228 -2.60 30.76 42.11
N THR A 229 -3.30 30.73 43.23
CA THR A 229 -2.70 30.48 44.54
C THR A 229 -3.11 29.08 45.00
N LEU A 230 -2.14 28.19 45.14
CA LEU A 230 -2.38 26.80 45.52
C LEU A 230 -2.12 26.62 47.01
N THR A 231 -2.97 25.85 47.69
CA THR A 231 -2.76 25.48 49.10
C THR A 231 -1.95 24.18 49.17
N CYS A 232 -0.82 24.19 49.87
CA CYS A 232 -0.06 22.98 50.13
C CYS A 232 -0.80 22.12 51.17
N ILE A 233 -1.07 20.86 50.81
CA ILE A 233 -1.76 19.87 51.64
C ILE A 233 -0.92 18.59 51.74
N GLU A 234 -1.30 17.70 52.64
CA GLU A 234 -0.66 16.38 52.82
C GLU A 234 -0.82 15.54 51.54
N PRO A 235 0.22 14.84 51.06
CA PRO A 235 1.53 14.61 51.69
C PRO A 235 2.63 15.66 51.36
N GLN A 236 2.32 16.74 50.64
CA GLN A 236 3.32 17.73 50.21
C GLN A 236 3.65 18.79 51.29
N TYR A 237 2.83 18.90 52.34
CA TYR A 237 3.03 19.84 53.45
C TYR A 237 3.65 19.12 54.66
N VAL A 238 4.98 19.25 54.80
CA VAL A 238 5.81 18.44 55.70
C VAL A 238 6.35 19.24 56.90
N PRO A 239 6.54 18.62 58.08
CA PRO A 239 6.05 17.30 58.46
C PRO A 239 4.52 17.26 58.56
N PHE A 240 3.94 16.06 58.47
CA PHE A 240 2.50 15.82 58.67
C PHE A 240 2.27 14.66 59.63
N GLY A 241 1.13 14.65 60.33
CA GLY A 241 0.81 13.70 61.40
C GLY A 241 0.11 14.37 62.58
N GLY A 242 -0.47 13.58 63.48
CA GLY A 242 -1.32 14.09 64.58
C GLY A 242 -0.60 15.01 65.58
N THR A 243 0.74 15.00 65.60
CA THR A 243 1.59 15.84 66.45
C THR A 243 1.99 17.19 65.80
N TYR A 244 1.68 17.41 64.51
CA TYR A 244 2.12 18.58 63.73
C TYR A 244 0.97 19.53 63.33
N ASN A 245 0.33 20.15 64.33
CA ASN A 245 -0.82 21.06 64.13
C ASN A 245 -0.44 22.53 63.88
N GLU A 246 0.79 22.94 64.17
CA GLU A 246 1.23 24.33 64.01
C GLU A 246 1.75 24.59 62.58
N SER A 247 1.22 25.63 61.92
CA SER A 247 1.60 25.96 60.53
C SER A 247 2.96 26.64 60.39
N ALA A 248 3.53 27.17 61.48
CA ALA A 248 4.76 27.96 61.47
C ALA A 248 6.05 27.12 61.33
N PHE A 249 5.99 25.84 61.69
CA PHE A 249 7.14 24.91 61.67
C PHE A 249 6.96 23.81 60.62
N ARG A 250 6.18 24.09 59.59
CA ARG A 250 5.92 23.22 58.44
C ARG A 250 6.29 23.94 57.15
N SER A 251 6.70 23.18 56.15
CA SER A 251 7.16 23.69 54.86
C SER A 251 6.58 22.85 53.74
N CYS A 252 6.49 23.43 52.54
CA CYS A 252 5.97 22.71 51.38
C CYS A 252 7.12 22.13 50.56
N THR A 253 6.97 20.89 50.09
CA THR A 253 7.98 20.23 49.24
C THR A 253 7.92 20.67 47.78
N VAL A 254 6.92 21.47 47.40
CA VAL A 254 6.75 21.99 46.04
C VAL A 254 7.74 23.11 45.77
N ALA A 255 8.42 23.04 44.62
CA ALA A 255 9.39 24.04 44.19
C ALA A 255 8.77 25.45 44.08
N GLY A 256 9.49 26.48 44.55
CA GLY A 256 9.01 27.86 44.54
C GLY A 256 8.13 28.24 45.75
N SER A 257 7.92 27.33 46.71
CA SER A 257 7.27 27.64 47.98
C SER A 257 8.22 28.35 48.95
N ALA A 258 7.68 29.24 49.79
CA ALA A 258 8.41 29.92 50.85
C ALA A 258 8.31 29.14 52.18
N PRO A 259 9.37 29.12 53.03
CA PRO A 259 9.31 28.47 54.34
C PRO A 259 8.18 29.06 55.20
N ALA A 260 7.51 28.20 55.99
CA ALA A 260 6.44 28.59 56.92
C ALA A 260 5.19 29.23 56.27
N VAL A 261 5.02 29.12 54.95
CA VAL A 261 3.82 29.60 54.24
C VAL A 261 3.12 28.41 53.58
N GLN A 262 1.81 28.24 53.88
CA GLN A 262 0.97 27.18 53.30
C GLN A 262 0.53 27.49 51.86
N LEU A 263 0.63 28.74 51.43
CA LEU A 263 0.22 29.21 50.11
C LEU A 263 1.41 29.19 49.14
N ILE A 264 1.20 28.55 48.00
CA ILE A 264 2.14 28.52 46.88
C ILE A 264 1.61 29.49 45.83
N ASP A 265 2.42 30.49 45.54
CA ASP A 265 2.16 31.42 44.44
C ASP A 265 2.51 30.77 43.10
N GLY A 266 1.55 30.76 42.17
CA GLY A 266 1.70 30.12 40.87
C GLY A 266 2.78 30.77 39.99
N GLU A 267 2.96 32.08 40.06
CA GLU A 267 4.03 32.79 39.34
C GLU A 267 5.41 32.36 39.84
N SER A 268 5.58 32.25 41.16
CA SER A 268 6.81 31.74 41.79
C SER A 268 7.10 30.28 41.42
N PHE A 269 6.08 29.41 41.39
CA PHE A 269 6.21 28.03 40.94
C PHE A 269 6.67 27.94 39.47
N LEU A 270 6.03 28.70 38.58
CA LEU A 270 6.37 28.74 37.15
C LEU A 270 7.80 29.23 36.90
N GLN A 271 8.24 30.24 37.64
CA GLN A 271 9.57 30.81 37.50
C GLN A 271 10.67 29.83 37.95
N VAL A 272 10.46 29.14 39.07
CA VAL A 272 11.45 28.21 39.63
C VAL A 272 11.48 26.88 38.87
N GLN A 273 10.32 26.30 38.57
CA GLN A 273 10.21 24.97 37.94
C GLN A 273 10.44 25.01 36.42
N TYR A 274 9.82 25.96 35.72
CA TYR A 274 9.80 26.01 34.25
C TYR A 274 10.51 27.22 33.64
N ARG A 275 10.94 28.19 34.47
CA ARG A 275 11.46 29.50 34.03
C ARG A 275 10.48 30.25 33.11
N ALA A 276 9.20 30.13 33.39
CA ALA A 276 8.13 30.82 32.68
C ALA A 276 7.67 32.06 33.46
N MET A 277 7.25 33.12 32.75
CA MET A 277 6.70 34.35 33.36
C MET A 277 5.40 34.75 32.67
N VAL A 278 4.44 35.28 33.43
CA VAL A 278 3.13 35.73 32.92
C VAL A 278 3.27 36.89 31.92
N SER A 279 4.29 37.73 32.11
CA SER A 279 4.59 38.84 31.20
C SER A 279 4.99 38.41 29.79
N GLU A 280 5.37 37.14 29.59
CA GLU A 280 5.86 36.62 28.33
C GLU A 280 4.77 36.03 27.40
N ILE A 281 3.53 35.91 27.89
CA ILE A 281 2.42 35.25 27.17
C ILE A 281 2.23 35.85 25.76
N TRP A 282 2.05 37.17 25.67
CA TRP A 282 1.80 37.84 24.38
C TRP A 282 3.02 37.87 23.45
N ARG A 283 4.24 37.89 24.03
CA ARG A 283 5.48 37.73 23.27
C ARG A 283 5.49 36.35 22.58
N ASN A 284 5.18 35.30 23.32
CA ASN A 284 5.16 33.92 22.82
C ASN A 284 4.08 33.72 21.74
N VAL A 285 2.88 34.29 21.92
CA VAL A 285 1.82 34.29 20.89
C VAL A 285 2.28 34.97 19.60
N GLY A 286 2.93 36.14 19.70
CA GLY A 286 3.49 36.83 18.53
C GLY A 286 4.55 36.00 17.79
N ILE A 287 5.40 35.29 18.52
CA ILE A 287 6.40 34.36 17.97
C ILE A 287 5.72 33.19 17.23
N LEU A 288 4.65 32.61 17.79
CA LEU A 288 3.89 31.53 17.15
C LEU A 288 3.27 31.97 15.83
N VAL A 289 2.69 33.18 15.77
CA VAL A 289 2.15 33.75 14.54
C VAL A 289 3.26 33.96 13.50
N ALA A 290 4.44 34.43 13.92
CA ALA A 290 5.59 34.57 13.04
C ALA A 290 6.05 33.23 12.45
N PHE A 291 6.10 32.15 13.26
CA PHE A 291 6.39 30.81 12.77
C PHE A 291 5.33 30.31 11.77
N TRP A 292 4.04 30.54 12.06
CA TRP A 292 2.97 30.15 11.14
C TRP A 292 3.09 30.84 9.79
N VAL A 293 3.32 32.16 9.77
CA VAL A 293 3.54 32.92 8.53
C VAL A 293 4.78 32.42 7.79
N LEU A 294 5.89 32.20 8.51
CA LEU A 294 7.13 31.67 7.92
C LEU A 294 6.90 30.31 7.25
N PHE A 295 6.28 29.36 7.95
CA PHE A 295 6.02 28.03 7.39
C PHE A 295 5.02 28.09 6.23
N ALA A 296 3.99 28.93 6.29
CA ALA A 296 3.07 29.13 5.18
C ALA A 296 3.78 29.66 3.91
N LEU A 297 4.69 30.63 4.07
CA LEU A 297 5.49 31.16 2.96
C LEU A 297 6.47 30.11 2.41
N LEU A 298 7.13 29.35 3.28
CA LEU A 298 8.02 28.26 2.87
C LEU A 298 7.26 27.16 2.12
N THR A 299 6.06 26.79 2.57
CA THR A 299 5.21 25.82 1.87
C THR A 299 4.76 26.33 0.51
N ALA A 300 4.38 27.62 0.41
CA ALA A 300 4.02 28.23 -0.86
C ALA A 300 5.20 28.22 -1.85
N LEU A 301 6.38 28.64 -1.39
CA LEU A 301 7.62 28.65 -2.17
C LEU A 301 8.03 27.23 -2.62
N ALA A 302 8.05 26.27 -1.68
CA ALA A 302 8.41 24.89 -1.98
C ALA A 302 7.42 24.25 -2.95
N SER A 303 6.12 24.53 -2.81
CA SER A 303 5.10 24.03 -3.73
C SER A 303 5.30 24.59 -5.14
N GLU A 304 5.62 25.88 -5.27
CA GLU A 304 5.90 26.50 -6.56
C GLU A 304 7.16 25.93 -7.22
N LEU A 305 8.21 25.64 -6.44
CA LEU A 305 9.47 25.09 -6.94
C LEU A 305 9.37 23.61 -7.36
N ASN A 306 8.50 22.81 -6.73
CA ASN A 306 8.49 21.34 -6.88
C ASN A 306 7.56 20.80 -8.00
N ILE A 307 6.87 21.66 -8.77
CA ILE A 307 5.82 21.26 -9.74
C ILE A 307 6.32 20.54 -11.02
N HIS A 308 7.62 20.56 -11.35
CA HIS A 308 8.09 20.18 -12.72
C HIS A 308 8.98 18.92 -12.78
N ARG A 309 8.56 17.80 -12.21
CA ARG A 309 9.26 16.51 -12.39
C ARG A 309 8.28 15.42 -12.77
N ASP A 310 8.30 15.01 -14.04
CA ASP A 310 7.68 13.77 -14.48
C ASP A 310 8.71 12.73 -14.94
N SER A 311 8.29 11.49 -14.72
CA SER A 311 9.06 10.26 -14.62
C SER A 311 9.44 9.68 -15.98
N GLY A 312 10.74 9.48 -16.23
CA GLY A 312 11.23 8.66 -17.34
C GLY A 312 11.42 7.21 -16.89
N SER A 313 10.95 6.25 -17.69
CA SER A 313 11.10 4.83 -17.34
C SER A 313 12.56 4.36 -17.52
N LYS A 314 13.08 3.65 -16.52
CA LYS A 314 14.39 2.99 -16.59
C LYS A 314 14.20 1.52 -16.20
N VAL A 315 14.65 0.62 -17.07
CA VAL A 315 14.71 -0.81 -16.76
C VAL A 315 15.94 -1.04 -15.88
N LEU A 316 15.74 -1.58 -14.68
CA LEU A 316 16.81 -1.83 -13.70
C LEU A 316 17.24 -3.30 -13.74
N PHE A 317 18.51 -3.54 -14.09
CA PHE A 317 19.11 -4.88 -14.10
C PHE A 317 19.85 -5.19 -12.79
N HIS A 318 19.83 -6.45 -12.35
CA HIS A 318 20.56 -6.87 -11.15
C HIS A 318 22.09 -6.94 -11.41
N ARG A 319 22.83 -6.00 -10.80
CA ARG A 319 24.26 -5.72 -11.05
C ARG A 319 25.24 -6.88 -10.81
N ARG A 320 24.85 -7.97 -10.12
CA ARG A 320 25.80 -8.99 -9.62
C ARG A 320 26.10 -10.14 -10.59
N ASN A 321 25.22 -10.45 -11.55
CA ASN A 321 25.42 -11.55 -12.51
C ASN A 321 25.76 -11.10 -13.93
N GLN A 322 25.45 -9.85 -14.29
CA GLN A 322 25.74 -9.31 -15.63
C GLN A 322 27.24 -9.30 -15.94
N ARG A 323 28.11 -9.10 -14.95
CA ARG A 323 29.57 -9.14 -15.16
C ARG A 323 30.08 -10.54 -15.51
N LYS A 324 29.37 -11.60 -15.13
CA LYS A 324 29.71 -12.99 -15.47
C LYS A 324 29.13 -13.41 -16.83
N GLU A 325 27.93 -12.95 -17.18
CA GLU A 325 27.30 -13.25 -18.47
C GLU A 325 27.79 -12.37 -19.62
N MET A 326 28.01 -11.06 -19.42
CA MET A 326 28.60 -10.21 -20.47
C MET A 326 30.05 -10.60 -20.78
N CYS A 327 30.84 -11.03 -19.77
CA CYS A 327 32.16 -11.62 -20.04
C CYS A 327 32.05 -12.92 -20.84
N ARG A 328 31.03 -13.77 -20.60
CA ARG A 328 30.83 -15.00 -21.37
C ARG A 328 30.33 -14.73 -22.80
N LEU A 329 29.48 -13.73 -23.00
CA LEU A 329 28.95 -13.33 -24.30
C LEU A 329 30.05 -12.65 -25.15
N GLN A 330 30.90 -11.81 -24.56
CA GLN A 330 32.07 -11.25 -25.26
C GLN A 330 33.14 -12.29 -25.62
N ASP A 331 33.30 -13.36 -24.82
CA ASP A 331 34.21 -14.47 -25.16
C ASP A 331 33.63 -15.41 -26.24
N SER A 332 32.30 -15.45 -26.41
CA SER A 332 31.66 -16.31 -27.42
C SER A 332 31.41 -15.59 -28.76
N GLU A 333 31.26 -14.27 -28.78
CA GLU A 333 31.20 -13.49 -30.03
C GLU A 333 32.55 -13.45 -30.78
N ASN A 334 33.68 -13.66 -30.11
CA ASN A 334 35.00 -13.71 -30.77
C ASN A 334 35.38 -15.09 -31.34
N ALA A 335 34.55 -16.13 -31.13
CA ALA A 335 34.88 -17.51 -31.53
C ALA A 335 33.97 -18.09 -32.63
N ALA A 336 32.97 -17.34 -33.11
CA ALA A 336 31.95 -17.86 -34.03
C ALA A 336 31.94 -17.16 -35.42
N GLU A 337 33.11 -17.00 -36.04
CA GLU A 337 33.20 -16.88 -37.50
C GLU A 337 33.74 -18.19 -38.08
N ARG A 338 32.83 -19.05 -38.55
CA ARG A 338 32.96 -20.03 -39.67
C ARG A 338 31.98 -21.19 -39.47
N GLN A 339 30.86 -21.16 -40.22
CA GLN A 339 30.43 -22.21 -41.17
C GLN A 339 28.96 -21.98 -41.59
N PRO A 340 28.60 -22.19 -42.86
CA PRO A 340 27.22 -22.05 -43.33
C PRO A 340 26.43 -23.32 -42.96
N ALA A 341 25.24 -23.14 -42.36
CA ALA A 341 24.32 -24.23 -42.08
C ALA A 341 23.53 -24.59 -43.34
N THR A 342 23.73 -25.82 -43.81
CA THR A 342 22.82 -26.55 -44.71
C THR A 342 21.99 -27.55 -43.93
N SER A 343 20.84 -27.89 -44.53
CA SER A 343 19.87 -28.96 -44.27
C SER A 343 18.89 -28.78 -43.12
N ASP A 344 17.65 -28.55 -43.55
CA ASP A 344 16.40 -28.92 -42.91
C ASP A 344 16.48 -30.30 -42.25
N SER A 345 16.11 -30.34 -40.98
CA SER A 345 15.59 -31.53 -40.34
C SER A 345 14.46 -31.10 -39.41
N GLU A 346 13.24 -31.30 -39.88
CA GLU A 346 12.03 -31.37 -39.06
C GLU A 346 12.31 -32.31 -37.88
N THR A 347 12.38 -31.74 -36.68
CA THR A 347 12.43 -32.53 -35.45
C THR A 347 11.09 -32.34 -34.77
N GLU A 348 10.20 -33.34 -34.91
CA GLU A 348 8.98 -33.47 -34.14
C GLU A 348 9.33 -33.53 -32.65
N HIS A 349 9.25 -32.38 -31.97
CA HIS A 349 9.26 -32.36 -30.52
C HIS A 349 7.94 -32.93 -30.01
N LYS A 350 8.02 -34.11 -29.38
CA LYS A 350 6.94 -34.70 -28.58
C LYS A 350 6.46 -33.67 -27.56
N SER A 351 5.36 -32.99 -27.88
CA SER A 351 4.65 -32.08 -26.97
C SER A 351 4.21 -32.87 -25.74
N SER A 352 4.61 -32.42 -24.56
CA SER A 352 4.05 -32.89 -23.29
C SER A 352 2.53 -32.83 -23.39
N HIS A 353 1.86 -33.97 -23.16
CA HIS A 353 0.41 -34.12 -23.24
C HIS A 353 -0.30 -33.09 -22.33
N LEU A 354 -0.78 -31.98 -22.91
CA LEU A 354 -1.65 -31.03 -22.23
C LEU A 354 -3.03 -31.69 -22.07
N VAL A 355 -3.58 -31.62 -20.85
CA VAL A 355 -4.87 -32.21 -20.51
C VAL A 355 -5.97 -31.46 -21.25
N GLN A 356 -6.55 -32.14 -22.24
CA GLN A 356 -7.66 -31.61 -23.03
C GLN A 356 -8.89 -31.42 -22.13
N THR A 357 -9.22 -30.17 -21.83
CA THR A 357 -10.33 -29.82 -20.93
C THR A 357 -11.44 -29.10 -21.68
N VAL A 358 -12.65 -29.68 -21.68
CA VAL A 358 -13.87 -29.04 -22.16
C VAL A 358 -14.54 -28.33 -21.00
N PHE A 359 -14.83 -27.03 -21.18
CA PHE A 359 -15.50 -26.20 -20.19
C PHE A 359 -16.88 -25.80 -20.70
N THR A 360 -17.95 -26.07 -19.94
CA THR A 360 -19.33 -25.76 -20.33
C THR A 360 -20.05 -24.99 -19.23
N PHE A 361 -20.90 -24.06 -19.61
CA PHE A 361 -21.73 -23.29 -18.69
C PHE A 361 -23.13 -23.11 -19.27
N LYS A 362 -24.17 -23.39 -18.48
CA LYS A 362 -25.57 -23.42 -18.91
C LYS A 362 -26.43 -22.55 -17.98
N ASP A 363 -27.21 -21.68 -18.61
CA ASP A 363 -28.25 -20.85 -18.03
C ASP A 363 -27.74 -20.04 -16.81
N ILE A 364 -26.55 -19.44 -16.95
CA ILE A 364 -25.89 -18.69 -15.88
C ILE A 364 -26.63 -17.37 -15.64
N SER A 365 -27.16 -17.23 -14.42
CA SER A 365 -27.82 -16.03 -13.92
C SER A 365 -27.17 -15.58 -12.60
N TYR A 366 -26.87 -14.28 -12.48
CA TYR A 366 -26.17 -13.73 -11.31
C TYR A 366 -26.90 -12.52 -10.72
N TYR A 367 -27.14 -12.56 -9.41
CA TYR A 367 -27.89 -11.54 -8.66
C TYR A 367 -27.01 -10.93 -7.56
N VAL A 368 -26.99 -9.60 -7.49
CA VAL A 368 -26.25 -8.83 -6.48
C VAL A 368 -27.21 -7.96 -5.69
N ARG A 369 -27.02 -7.87 -4.37
CA ARG A 369 -27.74 -6.91 -3.54
C ARG A 369 -27.17 -5.51 -3.74
N HIS A 370 -27.99 -4.59 -4.24
CA HIS A 370 -27.63 -3.19 -4.41
C HIS A 370 -28.73 -2.33 -3.79
N GLN A 371 -28.37 -1.50 -2.79
CA GLN A 371 -29.32 -0.62 -2.08
C GLN A 371 -30.54 -1.36 -1.50
N GLY A 372 -30.33 -2.55 -0.94
CA GLY A 372 -31.39 -3.36 -0.34
C GLY A 372 -32.25 -4.16 -1.34
N HIS A 373 -32.12 -3.92 -2.65
CA HIS A 373 -32.82 -4.68 -3.70
C HIS A 373 -31.88 -5.66 -4.41
N GLU A 374 -32.38 -6.82 -4.83
CA GLU A 374 -31.62 -7.72 -5.70
C GLU A 374 -31.67 -7.23 -7.15
N LYS A 375 -30.49 -6.96 -7.71
CA LYS A 375 -30.28 -6.58 -9.11
C LYS A 375 -29.68 -7.76 -9.85
N GLN A 376 -30.37 -8.24 -10.88
CA GLN A 376 -29.83 -9.24 -11.80
C GLN A 376 -28.81 -8.59 -12.75
N LEU A 377 -27.59 -9.11 -12.80
CA LEU A 377 -26.50 -8.62 -13.64
C LEU A 377 -26.25 -9.49 -14.87
N LEU A 378 -26.51 -10.80 -14.75
CA LEU A 378 -26.42 -11.79 -15.84
C LEU A 378 -27.73 -12.55 -15.93
N LYS A 379 -28.18 -12.84 -17.16
CA LYS A 379 -29.44 -13.53 -17.42
C LYS A 379 -29.26 -14.64 -18.44
N ASP A 380 -29.41 -15.88 -17.96
CA ASP A 380 -29.51 -17.12 -18.75
C ASP A 380 -28.40 -17.26 -19.80
N VAL A 381 -27.15 -16.96 -19.42
CA VAL A 381 -25.99 -17.01 -20.31
C VAL A 381 -25.49 -18.45 -20.44
N SER A 382 -25.42 -18.95 -21.67
CA SER A 382 -25.00 -20.32 -22.00
C SER A 382 -23.89 -20.34 -23.04
N GLY A 383 -22.96 -21.28 -22.92
CA GLY A 383 -21.83 -21.45 -23.85
C GLY A 383 -20.87 -22.56 -23.44
N TYR A 384 -19.86 -22.80 -24.27
CA TYR A 384 -18.85 -23.82 -24.03
C TYR A 384 -17.51 -23.42 -24.63
N VAL A 385 -16.43 -24.10 -24.21
CA VAL A 385 -15.10 -23.94 -24.77
C VAL A 385 -14.43 -25.29 -24.91
N LYS A 386 -13.93 -25.57 -26.12
CA LYS A 386 -13.22 -26.81 -26.42
C LYS A 386 -11.70 -26.63 -26.34
N PRO A 387 -10.95 -27.71 -26.06
CA PRO A 387 -9.50 -27.69 -26.16
C PRO A 387 -9.07 -27.20 -27.54
N GLY A 388 -8.07 -26.33 -27.58
CA GLY A 388 -7.58 -25.80 -28.85
C GLY A 388 -8.24 -24.51 -29.32
N GLN A 389 -9.36 -24.10 -28.72
CA GLN A 389 -10.11 -22.92 -29.13
C GLN A 389 -9.70 -21.67 -28.34
N LEU A 390 -9.59 -20.55 -29.05
CA LEU A 390 -9.44 -19.22 -28.48
C LEU A 390 -10.78 -18.47 -28.56
N VAL A 391 -11.40 -18.25 -27.40
CA VAL A 391 -12.74 -17.62 -27.31
C VAL A 391 -12.62 -16.15 -26.91
N ALA A 392 -13.25 -15.29 -27.71
CA ALA A 392 -13.40 -13.86 -27.42
C ALA A 392 -14.74 -13.58 -26.71
N LEU A 393 -14.68 -12.96 -25.54
CA LEU A 393 -15.84 -12.39 -24.84
C LEU A 393 -15.88 -10.88 -25.13
N MET A 394 -16.90 -10.46 -25.87
CA MET A 394 -17.11 -9.07 -26.28
C MET A 394 -18.48 -8.54 -25.86
N GLY A 395 -18.62 -7.22 -25.91
CA GLY A 395 -19.86 -6.55 -25.54
C GLY A 395 -19.62 -5.11 -25.12
N SER A 396 -20.70 -4.34 -25.05
CA SER A 396 -20.64 -2.94 -24.62
C SER A 396 -20.11 -2.78 -23.18
N SER A 397 -19.69 -1.56 -22.84
CA SER A 397 -19.35 -1.20 -21.46
C SER A 397 -20.58 -1.42 -20.56
N GLY A 398 -20.40 -2.13 -19.44
CA GLY A 398 -21.51 -2.52 -18.55
C GLY A 398 -22.37 -3.70 -19.04
N ALA A 399 -21.98 -4.42 -20.10
CA ALA A 399 -22.67 -5.64 -20.55
C ALA A 399 -22.49 -6.85 -19.61
N GLY A 400 -21.63 -6.76 -18.59
CA GLY A 400 -21.37 -7.85 -17.65
C GLY A 400 -20.25 -8.81 -18.05
N LYS A 401 -19.32 -8.41 -18.94
CA LYS A 401 -18.18 -9.23 -19.40
C LYS A 401 -17.30 -9.74 -18.25
N THR A 402 -16.71 -8.82 -17.49
CA THR A 402 -15.90 -9.14 -16.30
C THR A 402 -16.73 -9.87 -15.25
N THR A 403 -18.01 -9.51 -15.10
CA THR A 403 -18.92 -10.20 -14.18
C THR A 403 -19.11 -11.67 -14.57
N LEU A 404 -19.31 -11.98 -15.85
CA LEU A 404 -19.41 -13.34 -16.35
C LEU A 404 -18.09 -14.08 -16.17
N MET A 405 -16.97 -13.47 -16.54
CA MET A 405 -15.64 -14.07 -16.40
C MET A 405 -15.32 -14.43 -14.94
N ASP A 406 -15.64 -13.53 -14.00
CA ASP A 406 -15.46 -13.78 -12.56
C ASP A 406 -16.37 -14.88 -12.02
N VAL A 407 -17.61 -14.97 -12.50
CA VAL A 407 -18.54 -16.05 -12.12
C VAL A 407 -18.05 -17.40 -12.65
N LEU A 408 -17.60 -17.45 -13.89
CA LEU A 408 -17.05 -18.66 -14.51
C LEU A 408 -15.75 -19.13 -13.85
N ALA A 409 -14.92 -18.20 -13.37
CA ALA A 409 -13.70 -18.50 -12.63
C ALA A 409 -13.93 -18.74 -11.12
N GLN A 410 -15.18 -18.74 -10.65
CA GLN A 410 -15.56 -18.82 -9.23
C GLN A 410 -14.89 -17.76 -8.33
N ARG A 411 -14.68 -16.53 -8.81
CA ARG A 411 -14.00 -15.45 -8.06
C ARG A 411 -14.94 -14.48 -7.34
N LYS A 412 -16.25 -14.74 -7.33
CA LYS A 412 -17.23 -13.91 -6.63
C LYS A 412 -17.51 -14.45 -5.22
N ASP A 413 -17.21 -13.64 -4.22
CA ASP A 413 -17.42 -13.95 -2.79
C ASP A 413 -18.85 -13.68 -2.30
N GLY A 414 -19.72 -13.10 -3.15
CA GLY A 414 -21.08 -12.73 -2.77
C GLY A 414 -22.05 -12.65 -3.94
N GLY A 415 -23.35 -12.64 -3.63
CA GLY A 415 -24.43 -12.72 -4.61
C GLY A 415 -24.94 -14.15 -4.80
N ARG A 416 -26.07 -14.29 -5.50
CA ARG A 416 -26.69 -15.58 -5.81
C ARG A 416 -26.36 -15.94 -7.26
N ILE A 417 -25.80 -17.14 -7.47
CA ILE A 417 -25.51 -17.70 -8.80
C ILE A 417 -26.51 -18.82 -9.07
N GLU A 418 -27.18 -18.76 -10.20
CA GLU A 418 -28.05 -19.81 -10.74
C GLU A 418 -27.46 -20.34 -12.06
N GLY A 419 -27.78 -21.58 -12.42
CA GLY A 419 -27.23 -22.27 -13.60
C GLY A 419 -26.25 -23.37 -13.24
N SER A 420 -25.56 -23.94 -14.24
CA SER A 420 -24.57 -25.00 -14.04
C SER A 420 -23.28 -24.72 -14.79
N ILE A 421 -22.14 -24.94 -14.11
CA ILE A 421 -20.79 -24.85 -14.67
C ILE A 421 -20.18 -26.25 -14.54
N MET A 422 -19.69 -26.79 -15.66
CA MET A 422 -19.12 -28.13 -15.71
C MET A 422 -17.75 -28.12 -16.39
N VAL A 423 -16.87 -29.01 -15.92
CA VAL A 423 -15.54 -29.28 -16.45
C VAL A 423 -15.53 -30.75 -16.85
N ASN A 424 -15.31 -31.04 -18.12
CA ASN A 424 -15.34 -32.41 -18.67
C ASN A 424 -16.64 -33.17 -18.32
N GLY A 425 -17.78 -32.47 -18.31
CA GLY A 425 -19.09 -33.04 -17.98
C GLY A 425 -19.32 -33.31 -16.49
N LYS A 426 -18.38 -32.98 -15.60
CA LYS A 426 -18.52 -33.06 -14.14
C LYS A 426 -18.66 -31.65 -13.53
N PRO A 427 -19.38 -31.48 -12.42
CA PRO A 427 -19.36 -30.22 -11.68
C PRO A 427 -17.93 -29.84 -11.25
N GLN A 428 -17.67 -28.53 -11.17
CA GLN A 428 -16.41 -27.97 -10.67
C GLN A 428 -16.08 -28.44 -9.24
N GLY A 429 -14.87 -28.95 -9.03
CA GLY A 429 -14.35 -29.37 -7.73
C GLY A 429 -13.75 -28.22 -6.91
N ILE A 430 -13.37 -28.47 -5.66
CA ILE A 430 -12.75 -27.48 -4.75
C ILE A 430 -11.41 -26.99 -5.32
N SER A 431 -10.68 -27.86 -6.02
CA SER A 431 -9.40 -27.57 -6.67
C SER A 431 -9.51 -26.65 -7.90
N PHE A 432 -10.72 -26.36 -8.41
CA PHE A 432 -10.91 -25.63 -9.67
C PHE A 432 -10.25 -24.25 -9.68
N GLN A 433 -10.39 -23.46 -8.61
CA GLN A 433 -9.75 -22.12 -8.52
C GLN A 433 -8.21 -22.18 -8.58
N ARG A 434 -7.62 -23.31 -8.15
CA ARG A 434 -6.17 -23.54 -8.13
C ARG A 434 -5.67 -24.01 -9.49
N THR A 435 -6.41 -24.91 -10.14
CA THR A 435 -6.09 -25.55 -11.43
C THR A 435 -6.47 -24.69 -12.64
N THR A 436 -7.16 -23.57 -12.44
CA THR A 436 -7.41 -22.55 -13.46
C THR A 436 -6.41 -21.40 -13.38
N GLY A 437 -6.00 -20.90 -14.54
CA GLY A 437 -5.19 -19.70 -14.67
C GLY A 437 -6.10 -18.51 -14.92
N TYR A 438 -5.83 -17.37 -14.29
CA TYR A 438 -6.58 -16.14 -14.57
C TYR A 438 -5.63 -14.95 -14.53
N CYS A 439 -5.48 -14.29 -15.67
CA CYS A 439 -4.76 -13.04 -15.78
C CYS A 439 -5.73 -11.89 -15.56
N GLU A 440 -5.57 -11.20 -14.43
CA GLU A 440 -6.30 -9.97 -14.09
C GLU A 440 -5.93 -8.84 -15.06
N GLN A 441 -6.82 -7.84 -15.19
CA GLN A 441 -6.59 -6.67 -16.05
C GLN A 441 -5.32 -5.89 -15.65
N ASN A 442 -5.06 -5.80 -14.33
CA ASN A 442 -3.87 -5.15 -13.80
C ASN A 442 -2.76 -6.17 -13.55
N ASP A 443 -1.57 -5.91 -14.10
CA ASP A 443 -0.40 -6.77 -13.94
C ASP A 443 0.27 -6.59 -12.56
N VAL A 444 -0.31 -7.21 -11.53
CA VAL A 444 0.17 -7.11 -10.14
C VAL A 444 1.29 -8.14 -9.89
N HIS A 445 2.46 -7.65 -9.50
CA HIS A 445 3.65 -8.46 -9.18
C HIS A 445 4.47 -7.81 -8.06
N GLU A 446 5.24 -8.62 -7.34
CA GLU A 446 6.20 -8.13 -6.34
C GLU A 446 7.36 -7.39 -7.04
N PRO A 447 7.52 -6.07 -6.85
CA PRO A 447 8.45 -5.26 -7.65
C PRO A 447 9.93 -5.60 -7.40
N THR A 448 10.28 -6.13 -6.22
CA THR A 448 11.67 -6.47 -5.86
C THR A 448 12.12 -7.85 -6.36
N ALA A 449 11.18 -8.66 -6.86
CA ALA A 449 11.46 -9.97 -7.41
C ALA A 449 12.03 -9.87 -8.84
N THR A 450 12.79 -10.88 -9.24
CA THR A 450 13.15 -11.08 -10.65
C THR A 450 12.06 -11.88 -11.38
N VAL A 451 12.08 -11.85 -12.72
CA VAL A 451 11.23 -12.70 -13.57
C VAL A 451 11.34 -14.17 -13.14
N TRP A 452 12.58 -14.68 -13.01
CA TRP A 452 12.83 -16.07 -12.59
C TRP A 452 12.23 -16.41 -11.22
N GLU A 453 12.45 -15.54 -10.23
CA GLU A 453 11.95 -15.77 -8.87
C GLU A 453 10.43 -15.75 -8.80
N SER A 454 9.79 -14.86 -9.57
CA SER A 454 8.33 -14.75 -9.64
C SER A 454 7.70 -16.03 -10.21
N LEU A 455 8.26 -16.55 -11.31
CA LEU A 455 7.79 -17.80 -11.93
C LEU A 455 8.02 -19.01 -11.03
N LEU A 456 9.21 -19.13 -10.46
CA LEU A 456 9.56 -20.26 -9.59
C LEU A 456 8.72 -20.26 -8.29
N PHE A 457 8.38 -19.08 -7.77
CA PHE A 457 7.48 -18.94 -6.63
C PHE A 457 6.08 -19.47 -6.94
N SER A 458 5.52 -19.09 -8.10
CA SER A 458 4.22 -19.62 -8.57
C SER A 458 4.28 -21.14 -8.78
N ALA A 459 5.31 -21.64 -9.46
CA ALA A 459 5.50 -23.07 -9.74
C ALA A 459 5.45 -23.94 -8.48
N ARG A 460 6.20 -23.53 -7.45
CA ARG A 460 6.37 -24.31 -6.21
C ARG A 460 5.11 -24.38 -5.37
N LEU A 461 4.27 -23.35 -5.41
CA LEU A 461 3.09 -23.22 -4.58
C LEU A 461 1.80 -23.67 -5.27
N ARG A 462 1.75 -23.64 -6.60
CA ARG A 462 0.55 -24.00 -7.37
C ARG A 462 0.60 -25.37 -8.02
N GLN A 463 1.77 -25.89 -8.36
CA GLN A 463 1.89 -27.29 -8.81
C GLN A 463 1.89 -28.25 -7.61
N SER A 464 1.35 -29.45 -7.81
CA SER A 464 1.26 -30.50 -6.77
C SER A 464 2.56 -30.67 -5.99
N TYR A 465 2.44 -30.85 -4.67
CA TYR A 465 3.61 -30.94 -3.78
C TYR A 465 4.48 -32.17 -4.05
N GLY A 466 3.88 -33.28 -4.54
CA GLY A 466 4.62 -34.51 -4.87
C GLY A 466 5.55 -34.39 -6.08
N THR A 467 5.34 -33.40 -6.96
CA THR A 467 6.21 -33.18 -8.12
C THR A 467 7.61 -32.71 -7.70
N PRO A 468 8.70 -33.36 -8.15
CA PRO A 468 10.07 -32.95 -7.84
C PRO A 468 10.36 -31.49 -8.24
N ASP A 469 11.14 -30.77 -7.41
CA ASP A 469 11.49 -29.37 -7.69
C ASP A 469 12.27 -29.19 -8.99
N SER A 470 13.05 -30.20 -9.42
CA SER A 470 13.75 -30.22 -10.71
C SER A 470 12.79 -30.06 -11.88
N ASP A 471 11.65 -30.75 -11.83
CA ASP A 471 10.68 -30.80 -12.92
C ASP A 471 9.88 -29.49 -12.95
N LYS A 472 9.60 -28.93 -11.77
CA LYS A 472 9.02 -27.58 -11.63
C LYS A 472 9.95 -26.53 -12.27
N VAL A 473 11.25 -26.60 -11.97
CA VAL A 473 12.27 -25.69 -12.52
C VAL A 473 12.41 -25.85 -14.03
N GLN A 474 12.42 -27.08 -14.55
CA GLN A 474 12.49 -27.35 -16.00
C GLN A 474 11.24 -26.83 -16.72
N HIS A 475 10.06 -27.01 -16.12
CA HIS A 475 8.82 -26.46 -16.67
C HIS A 475 8.85 -24.93 -16.71
N VAL A 476 9.36 -24.26 -15.67
CA VAL A 476 9.55 -22.80 -15.67
C VAL A 476 10.47 -22.36 -16.82
N GLN A 477 11.57 -23.07 -17.06
CA GLN A 477 12.46 -22.75 -18.19
C GLN A 477 11.74 -22.89 -19.53
N HIS A 478 10.98 -23.97 -19.72
CA HIS A 478 10.20 -24.16 -20.94
C HIS A 478 9.19 -23.03 -21.18
N ILE A 479 8.45 -22.59 -20.14
CA ILE A 479 7.49 -21.48 -20.26
C ILE A 479 8.21 -20.15 -20.54
N MET A 480 9.39 -19.94 -19.95
CA MET A 480 10.20 -18.75 -20.24
C MET A 480 10.65 -18.71 -21.70
N ASP A 481 11.08 -19.82 -22.27
CA ASP A 481 11.47 -19.90 -23.68
C ASP A 481 10.25 -19.69 -24.59
N LEU A 482 9.09 -20.27 -24.23
CA LEU A 482 7.84 -20.14 -24.96
C LEU A 482 7.35 -18.69 -25.06
N LEU A 483 7.54 -17.90 -23.99
CA LEU A 483 7.14 -16.49 -23.91
C LEU A 483 8.29 -15.50 -24.16
N GLU A 484 9.44 -16.01 -24.61
CA GLU A 484 10.65 -15.23 -24.93
C GLU A 484 11.12 -14.35 -23.75
N LEU A 485 10.96 -14.84 -22.52
CA LEU A 485 11.36 -14.15 -21.27
C LEU A 485 12.81 -14.48 -20.86
N THR A 486 13.50 -15.32 -21.61
CA THR A 486 14.83 -15.86 -21.27
C THR A 486 15.88 -14.76 -21.11
N SER A 487 15.84 -13.72 -21.95
CA SER A 487 16.72 -12.54 -21.83
C SER A 487 16.45 -11.69 -20.58
N LEU A 488 15.23 -11.77 -20.03
CA LEU A 488 14.77 -10.99 -18.88
C LEU A 488 14.80 -11.78 -17.57
N LYS A 489 15.33 -13.01 -17.58
CA LYS A 489 15.38 -13.92 -16.41
C LYS A 489 15.78 -13.25 -15.10
N HIS A 490 16.80 -12.39 -15.15
CA HIS A 490 17.39 -11.71 -14.00
C HIS A 490 17.02 -10.21 -13.91
N ALA A 491 16.12 -9.73 -14.78
CA ALA A 491 15.58 -8.39 -14.69
C ALA A 491 14.64 -8.28 -13.49
N LEU A 492 14.69 -7.14 -12.79
CA LEU A 492 13.75 -6.82 -11.72
C LEU A 492 12.40 -6.44 -12.34
N VAL A 493 11.31 -6.95 -11.75
CA VAL A 493 9.96 -6.63 -12.22
C VAL A 493 9.70 -5.12 -12.10
N GLY A 494 10.03 -4.55 -10.93
CA GLY A 494 9.88 -3.13 -10.63
C GLY A 494 8.43 -2.66 -10.56
N ASN A 495 8.25 -1.35 -10.32
CA ASN A 495 6.93 -0.71 -10.30
C ASN A 495 6.49 -0.33 -11.72
N PRO A 496 5.18 -0.13 -11.98
CA PRO A 496 4.73 0.44 -13.24
C PRO A 496 5.48 1.74 -13.56
N GLY A 497 6.13 1.81 -14.72
CA GLY A 497 6.98 2.94 -15.13
C GLY A 497 8.45 2.85 -14.70
N SER A 498 8.86 1.91 -13.84
CA SER A 498 10.27 1.70 -13.46
C SER A 498 10.55 0.21 -13.25
N GLY A 499 11.16 -0.46 -14.23
CA GLY A 499 11.34 -1.91 -14.25
C GLY A 499 11.02 -2.48 -15.62
N LEU A 500 10.28 -3.59 -15.68
CA LEU A 500 9.82 -4.17 -16.95
C LEU A 500 8.89 -3.21 -17.71
N SER A 501 8.97 -3.24 -19.04
CA SER A 501 7.99 -2.56 -19.91
C SER A 501 6.58 -3.15 -19.70
N ILE A 502 5.55 -2.43 -20.16
CA ILE A 502 4.16 -2.89 -20.04
C ILE A 502 3.99 -4.26 -20.72
N GLU A 503 4.52 -4.40 -21.94
CA GLU A 503 4.49 -5.66 -22.68
C GLU A 503 5.21 -6.80 -21.94
N GLN A 504 6.44 -6.56 -21.47
CA GLN A 504 7.22 -7.56 -20.75
C GLN A 504 6.53 -7.99 -19.46
N ARG A 505 5.87 -7.05 -18.79
CA ARG A 505 5.08 -7.33 -17.58
C ARG A 505 3.84 -8.17 -17.90
N LYS A 506 3.14 -7.91 -19.00
CA LYS A 506 2.02 -8.75 -19.47
C LYS A 506 2.45 -10.17 -19.80
N ARG A 507 3.58 -10.33 -20.50
CA ARG A 507 4.20 -11.65 -20.75
C ARG A 507 4.52 -12.36 -19.43
N LEU A 508 5.03 -11.64 -18.43
CA LEU A 508 5.28 -12.21 -17.08
C LEU A 508 4.00 -12.63 -16.36
N THR A 509 2.91 -11.87 -16.45
CA THR A 509 1.59 -12.25 -15.89
C THR A 509 1.11 -13.55 -16.49
N LEU A 510 1.11 -13.65 -17.84
CA LEU A 510 0.77 -14.89 -18.56
C LEU A 510 1.65 -16.06 -18.11
N ALA A 511 2.97 -15.85 -18.05
CA ALA A 511 3.93 -16.87 -17.63
C ALA A 511 3.66 -17.36 -16.19
N THR A 512 3.31 -16.45 -15.28
CA THR A 512 3.07 -16.76 -13.86
C THR A 512 1.87 -17.68 -13.68
N GLU A 513 0.83 -17.49 -14.49
CA GLU A 513 -0.36 -18.35 -14.50
C GLU A 513 -0.10 -19.68 -15.24
N LEU A 514 0.62 -19.66 -16.37
CA LEU A 514 0.90 -20.87 -17.16
C LEU A 514 1.83 -21.85 -16.45
N VAL A 515 2.77 -21.35 -15.65
CA VAL A 515 3.67 -22.19 -14.85
C VAL A 515 2.91 -23.05 -13.83
N ALA A 516 1.68 -22.72 -13.48
CA ALA A 516 0.83 -23.57 -12.64
C ALA A 516 0.29 -24.80 -13.37
N LYS A 517 0.53 -24.95 -14.69
CA LYS A 517 -0.09 -25.94 -15.58
C LYS A 517 -1.63 -25.88 -15.54
N PRO A 518 -2.24 -24.72 -15.83
CA PRO A 518 -3.68 -24.58 -15.74
C PRO A 518 -4.40 -25.38 -16.83
N SER A 519 -5.53 -25.99 -16.52
CA SER A 519 -6.39 -26.69 -17.50
C SER A 519 -7.20 -25.71 -18.37
N LEU A 520 -7.54 -24.56 -17.79
CA LEU A 520 -8.31 -23.48 -18.40
C LEU A 520 -7.67 -22.14 -18.04
N LEU A 521 -7.52 -21.26 -19.03
CA LEU A 521 -6.92 -19.94 -18.87
C LEU A 521 -7.94 -18.84 -19.17
N PHE A 522 -8.22 -18.00 -18.18
CA PHE A 522 -9.01 -16.78 -18.31
C PHE A 522 -8.07 -15.58 -18.46
N LEU A 523 -8.35 -14.70 -19.42
CA LEU A 523 -7.53 -13.52 -19.70
C LEU A 523 -8.42 -12.28 -19.77
N ASP A 524 -8.34 -11.41 -18.76
CA ASP A 524 -9.11 -10.16 -18.77
C ASP A 524 -8.33 -9.05 -19.48
N GLU A 525 -8.79 -8.68 -20.68
CA GLU A 525 -8.21 -7.64 -21.55
C GLU A 525 -6.69 -7.75 -21.77
N PRO A 526 -6.17 -8.88 -22.27
CA PRO A 526 -4.73 -9.12 -22.39
C PRO A 526 -4.03 -8.13 -23.34
N THR A 527 -4.75 -7.49 -24.26
CA THR A 527 -4.20 -6.51 -25.22
C THR A 527 -4.31 -5.06 -24.76
N SER A 528 -4.94 -4.77 -23.61
CA SER A 528 -5.13 -3.38 -23.12
C SER A 528 -3.80 -2.65 -22.85
N GLY A 529 -3.69 -1.39 -23.27
CA GLY A 529 -2.53 -0.55 -22.97
C GLY A 529 -1.19 -0.97 -23.62
N LEU A 530 -1.22 -1.89 -24.60
CA LEU A 530 -0.08 -2.26 -25.45
C LEU A 530 -0.25 -1.65 -26.83
N ASP A 531 0.83 -1.18 -27.47
CA ASP A 531 0.87 -0.77 -28.88
C ASP A 531 0.40 -1.86 -29.85
N GLY A 532 -0.02 -1.48 -31.07
CA GLY A 532 -0.65 -2.42 -32.02
C GLY A 532 0.22 -3.65 -32.28
N GLN A 533 1.53 -3.42 -32.42
CA GLN A 533 2.53 -4.47 -32.62
C GLN A 533 2.65 -5.38 -31.39
N SER A 534 2.81 -4.82 -30.18
CA SER A 534 2.89 -5.62 -28.95
C SER A 534 1.59 -6.37 -28.66
N ALA A 535 0.41 -5.79 -28.96
CA ALA A 535 -0.88 -6.46 -28.85
C ALA A 535 -0.98 -7.65 -29.82
N TYR A 536 -0.52 -7.48 -31.07
CA TYR A 536 -0.47 -8.56 -32.06
C TYR A 536 0.45 -9.70 -31.62
N GLN A 537 1.62 -9.39 -31.06
CA GLN A 537 2.51 -10.41 -30.51
C GLN A 537 1.84 -11.21 -29.39
N ILE A 538 1.19 -10.56 -28.43
CA ILE A 538 0.41 -11.23 -27.38
C ILE A 538 -0.68 -12.14 -27.97
N CYS A 539 -1.44 -11.68 -28.96
CA CYS A 539 -2.44 -12.50 -29.65
C CYS A 539 -1.83 -13.72 -30.36
N ARG A 540 -0.68 -13.56 -31.03
CA ARG A 540 0.04 -14.68 -31.65
C ARG A 540 0.48 -15.71 -30.60
N PHE A 541 0.93 -15.27 -29.43
CA PHE A 541 1.27 -16.16 -28.32
C PHE A 541 0.04 -16.90 -27.79
N MET A 542 -1.08 -16.20 -27.56
CA MET A 542 -2.35 -16.85 -27.18
C MET A 542 -2.79 -17.89 -28.20
N ARG A 543 -2.62 -17.61 -29.50
CA ARG A 543 -2.94 -18.56 -30.58
C ARG A 543 -2.06 -19.80 -30.55
N ARG A 544 -0.74 -19.64 -30.31
CA ARG A 544 0.19 -20.76 -30.16
C ARG A 544 -0.16 -21.62 -28.94
N LEU A 545 -0.52 -20.99 -27.82
CA LEU A 545 -0.97 -21.68 -26.61
C LEU A 545 -2.26 -22.47 -26.88
N ALA A 546 -3.26 -21.84 -27.49
CA ALA A 546 -4.48 -22.53 -27.92
C ALA A 546 -4.14 -23.72 -28.84
N ALA A 547 -3.32 -23.54 -29.88
CA ALA A 547 -2.92 -24.62 -30.79
C ALA A 547 -2.22 -25.80 -30.09
N SER A 548 -1.54 -25.56 -28.95
CA SER A 548 -0.96 -26.63 -28.12
C SER A 548 -1.98 -27.43 -27.29
N GLY A 549 -3.26 -27.07 -27.34
CA GLY A 549 -4.36 -27.73 -26.64
C GLY A 549 -4.85 -26.98 -25.40
N GLN A 550 -4.31 -25.80 -25.09
CA GLN A 550 -4.77 -24.97 -23.98
C GLN A 550 -6.17 -24.41 -24.28
N THR A 551 -7.09 -24.52 -23.33
CA THR A 551 -8.42 -23.90 -23.40
C THR A 551 -8.32 -22.45 -22.90
N ILE A 552 -8.67 -21.46 -23.74
CA ILE A 552 -8.49 -20.03 -23.43
C ILE A 552 -9.79 -19.24 -23.64
N ILE A 553 -10.18 -18.47 -22.63
CA ILE A 553 -11.26 -17.48 -22.68
C ILE A 553 -10.65 -16.13 -22.40
N CYS A 554 -10.85 -15.16 -23.28
CA CYS A 554 -10.39 -13.81 -23.05
C CYS A 554 -11.47 -12.76 -23.24
N THR A 555 -11.46 -11.70 -22.45
CA THR A 555 -12.24 -10.50 -22.74
C THR A 555 -11.42 -9.59 -23.64
N ILE A 556 -12.08 -8.94 -24.59
CA ILE A 556 -11.41 -7.99 -25.48
C ILE A 556 -12.24 -6.74 -25.58
N HIS A 557 -11.58 -5.61 -25.42
CA HIS A 557 -12.15 -4.30 -25.63
C HIS A 557 -11.75 -3.78 -27.01
N GLN A 558 -12.71 -3.72 -27.94
CA GLN A 558 -12.58 -3.20 -29.31
C GLN A 558 -11.25 -3.50 -30.01
N PRO A 559 -11.04 -4.75 -30.47
CA PRO A 559 -9.83 -5.07 -31.21
C PRO A 559 -9.83 -4.44 -32.61
N SER A 560 -8.62 -4.24 -33.14
CA SER A 560 -8.43 -4.08 -34.57
C SER A 560 -8.94 -5.31 -35.32
N ALA A 561 -9.32 -5.14 -36.59
CA ALA A 561 -9.81 -6.24 -37.42
C ALA A 561 -8.83 -7.42 -37.47
N ALA A 562 -7.52 -7.13 -37.56
CA ALA A 562 -6.46 -8.13 -37.57
C ALA A 562 -6.36 -8.94 -36.26
N LEU A 563 -6.62 -8.32 -35.10
CA LEU A 563 -6.65 -9.04 -33.82
C LEU A 563 -7.92 -9.88 -33.70
N PHE A 564 -9.05 -9.40 -34.23
CA PHE A 564 -10.33 -10.10 -34.18
C PHE A 564 -10.31 -11.42 -34.95
N GLU A 565 -9.58 -11.48 -36.07
CA GLU A 565 -9.40 -12.70 -36.87
C GLU A 565 -8.67 -13.84 -36.12
N ALA A 566 -7.96 -13.54 -35.03
CA ALA A 566 -7.26 -14.57 -34.26
C ALA A 566 -8.20 -15.47 -33.43
N PHE A 567 -9.47 -15.08 -33.25
CA PHE A 567 -10.43 -15.74 -32.37
C PHE A 567 -11.31 -16.74 -33.11
N ASP A 568 -11.37 -17.98 -32.62
CA ASP A 568 -12.17 -19.03 -33.27
C ASP A 568 -13.67 -18.86 -32.98
N VAL A 569 -14.00 -18.41 -31.77
CA VAL A 569 -15.37 -18.32 -31.26
C VAL A 569 -15.58 -16.97 -30.61
N LEU A 570 -16.73 -16.36 -30.87
CA LEU A 570 -17.19 -15.12 -30.27
C LEU A 570 -18.36 -15.39 -29.33
N LEU A 571 -18.26 -14.90 -28.10
CA LEU A 571 -19.38 -14.72 -27.17
C LEU A 571 -19.67 -13.22 -27.03
N LEU A 572 -20.84 -12.79 -27.48
CA LEU A 572 -21.24 -11.39 -27.48
C LEU A 572 -22.37 -11.13 -26.47
N LEU A 573 -22.15 -10.15 -25.60
CA LEU A 573 -23.10 -9.71 -24.59
C LEU A 573 -23.61 -8.28 -24.85
N THR A 574 -24.89 -8.06 -24.58
CA THR A 574 -25.49 -6.72 -24.55
C THR A 574 -25.74 -6.24 -23.11
N LYS A 575 -26.15 -4.98 -22.97
CA LYS A 575 -26.50 -4.39 -21.66
C LYS A 575 -27.55 -5.24 -20.94
N GLY A 576 -27.34 -5.46 -19.65
CA GLY A 576 -28.18 -6.35 -18.84
C GLY A 576 -27.75 -7.82 -18.84
N GLY A 577 -26.54 -8.13 -19.35
CA GLY A 577 -25.94 -9.46 -19.21
C GLY A 577 -26.65 -10.55 -19.99
N LYS A 578 -27.14 -10.22 -21.19
CA LYS A 578 -27.83 -11.14 -22.08
C LYS A 578 -26.96 -11.46 -23.30
N THR A 579 -26.99 -12.71 -23.74
CA THR A 579 -26.30 -13.15 -24.96
C THR A 579 -27.01 -12.64 -26.21
N THR A 580 -26.24 -12.10 -27.15
CA THR A 580 -26.71 -11.70 -28.49
C THR A 580 -26.16 -12.59 -29.59
N TYR A 581 -25.00 -13.22 -29.36
CA TYR A 581 -24.42 -14.18 -30.28
C TYR A 581 -23.42 -15.08 -29.55
N PHE A 582 -23.42 -16.37 -29.86
CA PHE A 582 -22.37 -17.30 -29.49
C PHE A 582 -22.09 -18.27 -30.64
N GLY A 583 -20.88 -18.27 -31.18
CA GLY A 583 -20.58 -19.13 -32.33
C GLY A 583 -19.23 -18.86 -32.97
N PRO A 584 -18.88 -19.60 -34.03
CA PRO A 584 -17.61 -19.43 -34.72
C PRO A 584 -17.52 -18.08 -35.43
N THR A 585 -16.36 -17.43 -35.33
CA THR A 585 -16.14 -16.12 -35.97
C THR A 585 -16.16 -16.23 -37.51
N GLY A 586 -15.57 -17.30 -38.04
CA GLY A 586 -15.40 -17.52 -39.48
C GLY A 586 -14.14 -16.83 -40.04
N LYS A 587 -13.76 -17.17 -41.28
CA LYS A 587 -12.58 -16.56 -41.91
C LYS A 587 -12.95 -15.13 -42.31
N ASN A 588 -12.16 -14.15 -41.90
CA ASN A 588 -12.46 -12.72 -42.07
C ASN A 588 -13.83 -12.32 -41.46
N SER A 589 -14.25 -13.01 -40.40
CA SER A 589 -15.53 -12.76 -39.70
C SER A 589 -16.81 -12.98 -40.52
N ASP A 590 -16.73 -13.74 -41.62
CA ASP A 590 -17.83 -13.96 -42.56
C ASP A 590 -19.10 -14.54 -41.92
N ILE A 591 -18.97 -15.57 -41.07
CA ILE A 591 -20.10 -16.24 -40.41
C ILE A 591 -20.86 -15.27 -39.49
N VAL A 592 -20.13 -14.49 -38.68
CA VAL A 592 -20.73 -13.55 -37.73
C VAL A 592 -21.39 -12.40 -38.48
N LEU A 593 -20.72 -11.85 -39.50
CA LEU A 593 -21.27 -10.77 -40.31
C LEU A 593 -22.53 -11.18 -41.07
N ASP A 594 -22.57 -12.42 -41.58
CA ASP A 594 -23.76 -12.99 -42.22
C ASP A 594 -24.94 -13.11 -41.25
N TYR A 595 -24.70 -13.50 -39.99
CA TYR A 595 -25.74 -13.50 -38.94
C TYR A 595 -26.35 -12.11 -38.71
N PHE A 596 -25.52 -11.07 -38.57
CA PHE A 596 -26.02 -9.70 -38.38
C PHE A 596 -26.70 -9.14 -39.64
N SER A 597 -26.15 -9.44 -40.82
CA SER A 597 -26.70 -9.03 -42.11
C SER A 597 -28.10 -9.59 -42.36
N ARG A 598 -28.29 -10.90 -42.13
CA ARG A 598 -29.60 -11.58 -42.26
C ARG A 598 -30.67 -11.01 -41.33
N ASN A 599 -30.26 -10.50 -40.18
CA ASN A 599 -31.15 -9.93 -39.16
C ASN A 599 -31.28 -8.40 -39.26
N GLY A 600 -30.84 -7.80 -40.37
CA GLY A 600 -31.12 -6.40 -40.71
C GLY A 600 -30.01 -5.40 -40.36
N ALA A 601 -28.77 -5.86 -40.12
CA ALA A 601 -27.59 -5.03 -39.90
C ALA A 601 -26.43 -5.45 -40.82
N PRO A 602 -26.46 -5.07 -42.12
CA PRO A 602 -25.34 -5.34 -43.02
C PRO A 602 -24.13 -4.48 -42.67
N CYS A 603 -22.94 -5.08 -42.76
CA CYS A 603 -21.67 -4.40 -42.54
C CYS A 603 -21.09 -3.92 -43.88
N ASP A 604 -20.59 -2.68 -43.92
CA ASP A 604 -19.86 -2.15 -45.07
C ASP A 604 -18.51 -2.88 -45.22
N LEU A 605 -18.05 -3.05 -46.47
CA LEU A 605 -16.79 -3.73 -46.80
C LEU A 605 -15.54 -3.03 -46.23
N ASP A 606 -15.64 -1.73 -45.96
CA ASP A 606 -14.57 -0.89 -45.43
C ASP A 606 -14.68 -0.62 -43.92
N ALA A 607 -15.67 -1.20 -43.23
CA ALA A 607 -15.82 -1.07 -41.79
C ALA A 607 -15.11 -2.20 -41.02
N ASN A 608 -14.57 -1.89 -39.83
CA ASN A 608 -14.01 -2.91 -38.96
C ASN A 608 -15.16 -3.81 -38.44
N PRO A 609 -15.15 -5.13 -38.71
CA PRO A 609 -16.21 -6.04 -38.28
C PRO A 609 -16.47 -5.99 -36.77
N ALA A 610 -15.41 -5.96 -35.95
CA ALA A 610 -15.53 -5.95 -34.50
C ALA A 610 -16.17 -4.65 -33.98
N GLU A 611 -15.82 -3.50 -34.58
CA GLU A 611 -16.41 -2.20 -34.25
C GLU A 611 -17.89 -2.15 -34.67
N HIS A 612 -18.19 -2.60 -35.89
CA HIS A 612 -19.55 -2.66 -36.42
C HIS A 612 -20.47 -3.51 -35.54
N ILE A 613 -20.05 -4.73 -35.18
CA ILE A 613 -20.83 -5.65 -34.34
C ILE A 613 -21.13 -5.02 -32.96
N VAL A 614 -20.13 -4.40 -32.34
CA VAL A 614 -20.31 -3.74 -31.03
C VAL A 614 -21.25 -2.53 -31.15
N ASP A 615 -21.14 -1.73 -32.21
CA ASP A 615 -21.98 -0.55 -32.43
C ASP A 615 -23.44 -0.91 -32.76
N VAL A 616 -23.66 -2.00 -33.50
CA VAL A 616 -24.98 -2.59 -33.76
C VAL A 616 -25.65 -3.03 -32.47
N VAL A 617 -24.94 -3.76 -31.61
CA VAL A 617 -25.48 -4.21 -30.31
C VAL A 617 -25.69 -3.06 -29.33
N GLN A 618 -24.95 -1.96 -29.46
CA GLN A 618 -25.16 -0.73 -28.69
C GLN A 618 -26.37 0.11 -29.17
N GLY A 619 -26.96 -0.23 -30.32
CA GLY A 619 -28.13 0.48 -30.86
C GLY A 619 -27.77 1.80 -31.58
N ARG A 620 -26.51 2.01 -31.98
CA ARG A 620 -26.08 3.25 -32.64
C ARG A 620 -26.67 3.43 -34.04
N PHE A 621 -26.97 2.33 -34.72
CA PHE A 621 -27.56 2.35 -36.06
C PHE A 621 -29.10 2.43 -36.06
N GLY A 622 -29.74 2.57 -34.89
CA GLY A 622 -31.19 2.79 -34.79
C GLY A 622 -32.05 1.61 -35.27
N THR A 623 -31.48 0.42 -35.42
CA THR A 623 -32.26 -0.79 -35.65
C THR A 623 -33.05 -1.09 -34.38
N GLY A 624 -34.38 -1.01 -34.43
CA GLY A 624 -35.27 -1.32 -33.29
C GLY A 624 -35.31 -2.80 -32.91
N THR A 625 -34.27 -3.56 -33.26
CA THR A 625 -34.17 -5.01 -33.13
C THR A 625 -33.66 -5.37 -31.75
N ASP A 626 -34.40 -6.18 -31.00
CA ASP A 626 -33.91 -6.77 -29.75
C ASP A 626 -33.00 -7.97 -30.07
N TRP A 627 -31.70 -7.71 -30.19
CA TRP A 627 -30.69 -8.71 -30.50
C TRP A 627 -30.66 -9.88 -29.51
N SER A 628 -31.08 -9.68 -28.25
CA SER A 628 -31.18 -10.78 -27.31
C SER A 628 -32.33 -11.71 -27.67
N GLN A 629 -33.48 -11.17 -28.07
CA GLN A 629 -34.61 -11.99 -28.50
C GLN A 629 -34.32 -12.69 -29.84
N THR A 630 -33.68 -12.00 -30.79
CA THR A 630 -33.22 -12.60 -32.05
C THR A 630 -32.29 -13.78 -31.82
N TRP A 631 -31.38 -13.70 -30.84
CA TRP A 631 -30.55 -14.84 -30.43
C TRP A 631 -31.38 -16.00 -29.86
N LEU A 632 -32.35 -15.69 -29.00
CA LEU A 632 -33.22 -16.70 -28.39
C LEU A 632 -34.02 -17.50 -29.42
N ASP A 633 -34.45 -16.86 -30.51
CA ASP A 633 -35.27 -17.44 -31.58
C ASP A 633 -34.43 -18.05 -32.74
N SER A 634 -33.10 -17.96 -32.65
CA SER A 634 -32.18 -18.36 -33.73
C SER A 634 -31.94 -19.88 -33.84
N GLN A 635 -31.60 -20.36 -35.05
CA GLN A 635 -31.18 -21.75 -35.26
C GLN A 635 -29.81 -22.02 -34.64
N GLU A 636 -28.94 -21.01 -34.66
CA GLU A 636 -27.58 -21.01 -34.10
C GLU A 636 -27.62 -21.34 -32.60
N ARG A 637 -28.50 -20.69 -31.84
CA ARG A 637 -28.71 -21.03 -30.42
C ARG A 637 -29.16 -22.48 -30.23
N THR A 638 -30.09 -22.94 -31.05
CA THR A 638 -30.59 -24.33 -30.95
C THR A 638 -29.45 -25.33 -31.18
N SER A 639 -28.58 -25.08 -32.16
CA SER A 639 -27.38 -25.88 -32.42
C SER A 639 -26.40 -25.85 -31.24
N VAL A 640 -26.13 -24.67 -30.67
CA VAL A 640 -25.25 -24.51 -29.51
C VAL A 640 -25.77 -25.27 -28.29
N MET A 641 -27.08 -25.21 -28.02
CA MET A 641 -27.69 -25.91 -26.89
C MET A 641 -27.64 -27.43 -27.07
N GLN A 642 -27.86 -27.94 -28.29
CA GLN A 642 -27.72 -29.37 -28.59
C GLN A 642 -26.29 -29.85 -28.39
N GLU A 643 -25.32 -29.07 -28.84
CA GLU A 643 -23.90 -29.38 -28.68
C GLU A 643 -23.47 -29.32 -27.22
N LEU A 644 -23.93 -28.33 -26.46
CA LEU A 644 -23.70 -28.21 -25.03
C LEU A 644 -24.25 -29.44 -24.28
N GLU A 645 -25.44 -29.92 -24.64
CA GLU A 645 -26.00 -31.15 -24.08
C GLU A 645 -25.18 -32.39 -24.43
N GLN A 646 -24.62 -32.46 -25.64
CA GLN A 646 -23.72 -33.56 -26.03
C GLN A 646 -22.41 -33.54 -25.24
N LEU A 647 -21.83 -32.35 -25.01
CA LEU A 647 -20.60 -32.19 -24.23
C LEU A 647 -20.81 -32.48 -22.74
N ASN A 648 -22.02 -32.27 -22.22
CA ASN A 648 -22.36 -32.56 -20.82
C ASN A 648 -22.73 -34.02 -20.54
N ARG A 649 -22.87 -34.88 -21.58
CA ARG A 649 -23.19 -36.30 -21.34
C ARG A 649 -22.00 -37.04 -20.73
N PRO A 650 -22.15 -37.67 -19.56
CA PRO A 650 -21.10 -38.48 -18.96
C PRO A 650 -20.88 -39.73 -19.83
N GLY A 651 -19.69 -39.86 -20.44
CA GLY A 651 -19.29 -41.03 -21.24
C GLY A 651 -18.60 -40.74 -22.59
N ASN A 652 -18.67 -39.51 -23.12
CA ASN A 652 -18.00 -39.16 -24.38
C ASN A 652 -16.49 -38.87 -24.23
N PHE A 653 -16.01 -38.67 -23.00
CA PHE A 653 -14.59 -38.43 -22.69
C PHE A 653 -13.89 -39.74 -22.34
N HIS A 654 -13.91 -40.73 -23.24
CA HIS A 654 -12.92 -41.80 -23.20
C HIS A 654 -11.62 -41.23 -23.75
N ILE A 655 -10.66 -40.98 -22.86
CA ILE A 655 -9.28 -40.68 -23.22
C ILE A 655 -8.77 -41.84 -24.07
N SER A 656 -8.69 -41.65 -25.38
CA SER A 656 -8.04 -42.57 -26.30
C SER A 656 -6.54 -42.51 -26.04
N GLY A 657 -6.04 -43.31 -25.09
CA GLY A 657 -4.59 -43.49 -24.90
C GLY A 657 -4.12 -44.05 -23.57
N ILE A 658 -4.89 -43.96 -22.48
CA ILE A 658 -4.42 -44.43 -21.17
C ILE A 658 -5.15 -45.72 -20.80
N ARG A 659 -4.47 -46.86 -20.95
CA ARG A 659 -4.79 -48.05 -20.16
C ARG A 659 -4.39 -47.72 -18.72
N HIS A 660 -5.30 -47.16 -17.93
CA HIS A 660 -5.16 -47.25 -16.49
C HIS A 660 -5.34 -48.72 -16.13
N SER A 661 -4.28 -49.34 -15.59
CA SER A 661 -4.42 -50.53 -14.77
C SER A 661 -5.29 -50.16 -13.59
N ASP A 662 -6.26 -51.02 -13.25
CA ASP A 662 -7.26 -50.88 -12.18
C ASP A 662 -6.65 -50.82 -10.75
N GLU A 663 -5.37 -50.44 -10.60
CA GLU A 663 -4.65 -50.35 -9.31
C GLU A 663 -4.29 -48.89 -8.91
N ASP A 664 -4.48 -47.89 -9.78
CA ASP A 664 -4.12 -46.47 -9.50
C ASP A 664 -5.33 -45.55 -9.19
N GLU A 665 -6.56 -46.08 -9.08
CA GLU A 665 -7.76 -45.26 -8.76
C GLU A 665 -7.73 -44.65 -7.33
N ASP A 666 -6.82 -45.10 -6.47
CA ASP A 666 -6.73 -44.64 -5.07
C ASP A 666 -5.86 -43.38 -4.86
N GLU A 667 -5.02 -42.95 -5.83
CA GLU A 667 -4.15 -41.77 -5.66
C GLU A 667 -4.73 -40.45 -6.22
N GLU A 668 -5.66 -40.50 -7.19
CA GLU A 668 -6.29 -39.29 -7.77
C GLU A 668 -7.33 -38.60 -6.85
N THR A 669 -7.63 -39.16 -5.67
CA THR A 669 -8.70 -38.64 -4.81
C THR A 669 -8.25 -37.64 -3.73
N ASN A 670 -6.96 -37.54 -3.40
CA ASN A 670 -6.51 -36.64 -2.31
C ASN A 670 -6.18 -35.20 -2.74
N ASP A 671 -5.67 -34.96 -3.95
CA ASP A 671 -5.24 -33.60 -4.36
C ASP A 671 -6.43 -32.69 -4.74
N ASP A 672 -7.56 -33.27 -5.16
CA ASP A 672 -8.79 -32.54 -5.48
C ASP A 672 -9.60 -32.07 -4.26
N ILE A 673 -9.28 -32.60 -3.07
CA ILE A 673 -9.92 -32.22 -1.79
C ILE A 673 -9.19 -31.03 -1.14
N LEU A 674 -7.92 -30.79 -1.49
CA LEU A 674 -7.09 -29.78 -0.84
C LEU A 674 -7.23 -28.39 -1.50
N ASP A 675 -7.61 -27.39 -0.70
CA ASP A 675 -7.64 -25.97 -1.10
C ASP A 675 -6.31 -25.44 -1.67
N PHE A 676 -5.17 -25.97 -1.20
CA PHE A 676 -3.83 -25.52 -1.59
C PHE A 676 -2.94 -26.73 -1.95
N ALA A 677 -2.07 -26.57 -2.95
CA ALA A 677 -1.22 -27.67 -3.44
C ALA A 677 -0.10 -28.05 -2.47
N ALA A 678 0.36 -27.11 -1.63
CA ALA A 678 1.47 -27.32 -0.71
C ALA A 678 1.03 -27.24 0.78
N PRO A 679 1.65 -27.99 1.70
CA PRO A 679 1.36 -27.89 3.13
C PRO A 679 1.67 -26.50 3.72
N LEU A 680 0.93 -26.09 4.75
CA LEU A 680 1.04 -24.75 5.36
C LEU A 680 2.46 -24.39 5.79
N VAL A 681 3.21 -25.33 6.37
CA VAL A 681 4.61 -25.09 6.81
C VAL A 681 5.52 -24.77 5.62
N TYR A 682 5.33 -25.47 4.50
CA TYR A 682 6.08 -25.20 3.28
C TYR A 682 5.73 -23.82 2.70
N GLN A 683 4.44 -23.46 2.73
CA GLN A 683 3.97 -22.13 2.34
C GLN A 683 4.63 -21.03 3.20
N VAL A 684 4.55 -21.13 4.52
CA VAL A 684 5.17 -20.17 5.47
C VAL A 684 6.65 -20.01 5.17
N ARG A 685 7.39 -21.12 4.99
CA ARG A 685 8.83 -21.08 4.70
C ARG A 685 9.15 -20.35 3.39
N LEU A 686 8.41 -20.64 2.32
CA LEU A 686 8.69 -20.05 1.01
C LEU A 686 8.29 -18.57 0.94
N VAL A 687 7.13 -18.21 1.50
CA VAL A 687 6.65 -16.82 1.55
C VAL A 687 7.56 -15.98 2.45
N THR A 688 8.00 -16.52 3.60
CA THR A 688 8.97 -15.85 4.48
C THR A 688 10.30 -15.61 3.76
N LYS A 689 10.81 -16.61 3.04
CA LYS A 689 12.04 -16.45 2.23
C LYS A 689 11.89 -15.35 1.18
N ARG A 690 10.75 -15.31 0.46
CA ARG A 690 10.45 -14.24 -0.50
C ARG A 690 10.46 -12.87 0.18
N GLN A 691 9.78 -12.74 1.32
CA GLN A 691 9.68 -11.49 2.07
C GLN A 691 11.05 -11.01 2.58
N MET A 692 11.89 -11.89 3.12
CA MET A 692 13.24 -11.55 3.55
C MET A 692 14.11 -11.04 2.40
N VAL A 693 14.00 -11.65 1.20
CA VAL A 693 14.71 -11.18 0.01
C VAL A 693 14.17 -9.82 -0.44
N ALA A 694 12.86 -9.61 -0.38
CA ALA A 694 12.23 -8.34 -0.72
C ALA A 694 12.69 -7.20 0.20
N LEU A 695 12.70 -7.44 1.52
CA LEU A 695 13.21 -6.49 2.52
C LEU A 695 14.70 -6.18 2.29
N TRP A 696 15.54 -7.21 2.07
CA TRP A 696 16.96 -7.01 1.78
C TRP A 696 17.21 -6.20 0.50
N ARG A 697 16.35 -6.34 -0.51
CA ARG A 697 16.42 -5.58 -1.78
C ARG A 697 15.73 -4.22 -1.70
N ASN A 698 15.19 -3.84 -0.55
CA ASN A 698 14.60 -2.53 -0.30
C ASN A 698 15.52 -1.72 0.66
N PRO A 699 16.65 -1.20 0.16
CA PRO A 699 17.60 -0.45 1.00
C PRO A 699 16.98 0.80 1.59
N ASP A 700 16.02 1.42 0.89
CA ASP A 700 15.31 2.60 1.37
C ASP A 700 14.56 2.27 2.66
N TYR A 701 13.82 1.17 2.74
CA TYR A 701 13.15 0.79 3.99
C TYR A 701 14.15 0.43 5.10
N VAL A 702 15.13 -0.42 4.81
CA VAL A 702 16.08 -0.93 5.81
C VAL A 702 16.94 0.19 6.41
N TRP A 703 17.55 1.03 5.57
CA TRP A 703 18.44 2.09 6.04
C TRP A 703 17.71 3.26 6.69
N ASN A 704 16.49 3.60 6.25
CA ASN A 704 15.71 4.64 6.92
C ASN A 704 15.24 4.17 8.31
N LYS A 705 14.90 2.89 8.47
CA LYS A 705 14.56 2.31 9.78
C LYS A 705 15.77 2.28 10.72
N ILE A 706 16.92 1.80 10.26
CA ILE A 706 18.17 1.83 11.04
C ILE A 706 18.57 3.27 11.38
N GLY A 707 18.52 4.17 10.40
CA GLY A 707 18.85 5.58 10.56
C GLY A 707 17.95 6.29 11.56
N LEU A 708 16.65 5.98 11.57
CA LEU A 708 15.71 6.49 12.58
C LEU A 708 16.11 6.03 14.00
N HIS A 709 16.40 4.74 14.21
CA HIS A 709 16.79 4.23 15.53
C HIS A 709 18.10 4.82 16.02
N VAL A 710 19.13 4.91 15.16
CA VAL A 710 20.44 5.46 15.53
C VAL A 710 20.34 6.96 15.81
N SER A 711 19.61 7.71 14.97
CA SER A 711 19.45 9.16 15.19
C SER A 711 18.62 9.47 16.44
N ASN A 712 17.52 8.75 16.68
CA ASN A 712 16.70 8.92 17.88
C ASN A 712 17.43 8.48 19.15
N SER A 713 18.18 7.37 19.12
CA SER A 713 18.90 6.86 20.30
C SER A 713 20.05 7.76 20.71
N LEU A 714 20.85 8.24 19.75
CA LEU A 714 21.91 9.21 20.04
C LEU A 714 21.31 10.53 20.52
N PHE A 715 20.29 11.04 19.84
CA PHE A 715 19.63 12.28 20.25
C PHE A 715 19.03 12.17 21.67
N GLY A 716 18.32 11.08 21.96
CA GLY A 716 17.76 10.82 23.28
C GLY A 716 18.84 10.64 24.35
N GLY A 717 19.90 9.88 24.06
CA GLY A 717 20.99 9.62 24.98
C GLY A 717 21.80 10.87 25.35
N PHE A 718 22.15 11.70 24.35
CA PHE A 718 22.81 12.99 24.61
C PHE A 718 21.88 14.06 25.20
N THR A 719 20.56 13.92 25.03
CA THR A 719 19.58 14.79 25.71
C THR A 719 19.60 14.54 27.22
N TYR A 720 19.65 13.27 27.63
CA TYR A 720 19.73 12.86 29.03
C TYR A 720 21.15 12.44 29.40
N TRP A 721 22.14 13.29 29.10
CA TRP A 721 23.55 12.97 29.26
C TRP A 721 23.92 12.68 30.72
N MET A 722 24.47 11.48 30.98
CA MET A 722 25.06 11.05 32.26
C MET A 722 24.25 11.49 33.49
N ILE A 723 23.06 10.90 33.65
CA ILE A 723 22.12 11.23 34.73
C ILE A 723 22.72 10.89 36.10
N GLY A 724 22.57 11.79 37.08
CA GLY A 724 23.02 11.59 38.46
C GLY A 724 22.04 10.78 39.34
N ASP A 725 22.22 10.90 40.66
CA ASP A 725 21.45 10.19 41.70
C ASP A 725 20.60 11.14 42.59
N GLY A 726 20.43 12.40 42.18
CA GLY A 726 19.58 13.36 42.89
C GLY A 726 18.08 13.12 42.71
N LEU A 727 17.26 13.86 43.46
CA LEU A 727 15.80 13.73 43.41
C LEU A 727 15.25 14.01 42.01
N PHE A 728 15.70 15.11 41.40
CA PHE A 728 15.29 15.47 40.05
C PHE A 728 15.87 14.53 38.99
N ASP A 729 17.01 13.89 39.28
CA ASP A 729 17.66 12.95 38.38
C ASP A 729 16.82 11.66 38.23
N LEU A 730 16.08 11.23 39.27
CA LEU A 730 15.10 10.13 39.16
C LEU A 730 13.99 10.44 38.15
N GLN A 731 13.50 11.68 38.13
CA GLN A 731 12.53 12.14 37.14
C GLN A 731 13.14 12.13 35.73
N LEU A 732 14.41 12.52 35.57
CA LEU A 732 15.12 12.44 34.30
C LEU A 732 15.30 10.99 33.82
N ARG A 733 15.58 10.02 34.71
CA ARG A 733 15.63 8.59 34.34
C ARG A 733 14.28 8.10 33.81
N LEU A 734 13.20 8.46 34.50
CA LEU A 734 11.84 8.17 34.04
C LEU A 734 11.56 8.76 32.66
N MET A 735 11.86 10.04 32.45
CA MET A 735 11.61 10.72 31.18
C MET A 735 12.51 10.20 30.05
N ALA A 736 13.74 9.76 30.36
CA ALA A 736 14.63 9.11 29.41
C ALA A 736 14.08 7.77 28.91
N VAL A 737 13.57 6.93 29.81
CA VAL A 737 12.90 5.67 29.46
C VAL A 737 11.59 5.93 28.72
N PHE A 738 10.78 6.88 29.17
CA PHE A 738 9.53 7.23 28.50
C PHE A 738 9.76 7.79 27.09
N ASN A 739 10.85 8.54 26.88
CA ASN A 739 11.24 9.04 25.56
C ASN A 739 11.49 7.91 24.54
N PHE A 740 11.99 6.75 24.98
CA PHE A 740 12.20 5.59 24.10
C PHE A 740 10.90 5.11 23.45
N VAL A 741 9.76 5.21 24.14
CA VAL A 741 8.43 4.82 23.61
C VAL A 741 8.13 5.54 22.29
N PHE A 742 8.59 6.78 22.12
CA PHE A 742 8.31 7.60 20.93
C PHE A 742 9.11 7.21 19.68
N VAL A 743 9.99 6.20 19.73
CA VAL A 743 10.56 5.62 18.49
C VAL A 743 9.48 4.91 17.65
N ALA A 744 8.47 4.34 18.31
CA ALA A 744 7.44 3.52 17.65
C ALA A 744 6.67 4.29 16.57
N PRO A 745 6.05 5.47 16.80
CA PRO A 745 5.32 6.19 15.76
C PRO A 745 6.08 6.37 14.43
N GLY A 746 7.39 6.65 14.50
CA GLY A 746 8.22 6.77 13.30
C GLY A 746 8.38 5.44 12.55
N CYS A 747 8.57 4.33 13.28
CA CYS A 747 8.66 2.99 12.69
C CYS A 747 7.32 2.50 12.14
N ILE A 748 6.21 2.77 12.83
CA ILE A 748 4.85 2.43 12.40
C ILE A 748 4.54 3.08 11.05
N ASN A 749 4.83 4.39 10.92
CA ASN A 749 4.61 5.14 9.67
C ASN A 749 5.45 4.64 8.48
N GLN A 750 6.59 3.98 8.73
CA GLN A 750 7.39 3.35 7.67
C GLN A 750 6.88 1.94 7.31
N LEU A 751 6.39 1.17 8.28
CA LEU A 751 5.94 -0.22 8.10
C LEU A 751 4.57 -0.32 7.41
N GLN A 752 3.60 0.53 7.78
CA GLN A 752 2.21 0.41 7.33
C GLN A 752 2.05 0.49 5.79
N PRO A 753 2.68 1.42 5.06
CA PRO A 753 2.59 1.46 3.60
C PRO A 753 3.14 0.19 2.94
N LEU A 754 4.26 -0.33 3.46
CA LEU A 754 4.86 -1.56 2.95
C LEU A 754 3.95 -2.77 3.17
N PHE A 755 3.34 -2.88 4.36
CA PHE A 755 2.39 -3.95 4.66
C PHE A 755 1.14 -3.88 3.77
N LEU A 756 0.55 -2.69 3.62
CA LEU A 756 -0.63 -2.48 2.77
C LEU A 756 -0.36 -2.86 1.32
N ARG A 757 0.78 -2.44 0.76
CA ARG A 757 1.17 -2.84 -0.60
C ARG A 757 1.32 -4.36 -0.75
N ASN A 758 1.92 -5.03 0.23
CA ASN A 758 2.07 -6.49 0.20
C ASN A 758 0.71 -7.20 0.35
N ARG A 759 -0.19 -6.64 1.16
CA ARG A 759 -1.57 -7.13 1.30
C ARG A 759 -2.32 -6.99 -0.01
N ASP A 760 -2.17 -5.86 -0.71
CA ASP A 760 -2.85 -5.63 -1.99
C ASP A 760 -2.40 -6.66 -3.04
N ILE A 761 -1.11 -7.01 -3.10
CA ILE A 761 -0.61 -8.11 -3.97
C ILE A 761 -1.26 -9.45 -3.58
N PHE A 762 -1.35 -9.73 -2.28
CA PHE A 762 -1.96 -10.96 -1.78
C PHE A 762 -3.46 -11.04 -2.12
N GLU A 763 -4.23 -9.98 -1.83
CA GLU A 763 -5.68 -9.97 -2.02
C GLU A 763 -6.11 -9.93 -3.49
N THR A 764 -5.39 -9.17 -4.32
CA THR A 764 -5.76 -9.01 -5.73
C THR A 764 -5.47 -10.26 -6.55
N ARG A 765 -4.35 -10.95 -6.28
CA ARG A 765 -3.88 -12.08 -7.09
C ARG A 765 -3.75 -13.38 -6.30
N GLU A 766 -2.87 -13.41 -5.30
CA GLU A 766 -2.34 -14.66 -4.73
C GLU A 766 -3.37 -15.43 -3.90
N LYS A 767 -4.29 -14.72 -3.23
CA LYS A 767 -5.44 -15.27 -2.51
C LYS A 767 -6.46 -15.86 -3.49
N LYS A 768 -6.79 -15.13 -4.55
CA LYS A 768 -7.78 -15.57 -5.55
C LYS A 768 -7.31 -16.74 -6.40
N SER A 769 -6.00 -16.85 -6.67
CA SER A 769 -5.39 -17.99 -7.37
C SER A 769 -5.07 -19.17 -6.44
N LYS A 770 -5.47 -19.11 -5.16
CA LYS A 770 -5.16 -20.12 -4.14
C LYS A 770 -3.68 -20.50 -4.09
N THR A 771 -2.78 -19.52 -4.23
CA THR A 771 -1.33 -19.76 -4.21
C THR A 771 -0.86 -20.14 -2.81
N TYR A 772 -1.34 -19.45 -1.77
CA TYR A 772 -1.04 -19.80 -0.38
C TYR A 772 -2.09 -19.20 0.58
N HIS A 773 -2.15 -19.75 1.79
CA HIS A 773 -3.14 -19.39 2.82
C HIS A 773 -2.80 -18.04 3.48
N TRP A 774 -3.81 -17.29 3.93
CA TRP A 774 -3.61 -15.98 4.58
C TRP A 774 -2.72 -16.07 5.83
N PHE A 775 -2.73 -17.20 6.54
CA PHE A 775 -1.84 -17.42 7.68
C PHE A 775 -0.36 -17.39 7.26
N ALA A 776 -0.02 -17.93 6.08
CA ALA A 776 1.34 -17.86 5.56
C ALA A 776 1.75 -16.44 5.14
N PHE A 777 0.79 -15.60 4.70
CA PHE A 777 1.02 -14.17 4.47
C PHE A 777 1.45 -13.48 5.77
N ILE A 778 0.62 -13.56 6.81
CA ILE A 778 0.83 -12.83 8.08
C ILE A 778 2.11 -13.28 8.77
N MET A 779 2.34 -14.60 8.88
CA MET A 779 3.57 -15.12 9.49
C MET A 779 4.83 -14.68 8.74
N ALA A 780 4.78 -14.60 7.41
CA ALA A 780 5.91 -14.12 6.63
C ALA A 780 6.20 -12.63 6.88
N GLN A 781 5.18 -11.78 6.99
CA GLN A 781 5.36 -10.37 7.34
C GLN A 781 5.96 -10.20 8.74
N LEU A 782 5.53 -11.01 9.72
CA LEU A 782 6.05 -10.96 11.09
C LEU A 782 7.50 -11.50 11.19
N ILE A 783 7.76 -12.71 10.70
CA ILE A 783 9.06 -13.40 10.87
C ILE A 783 10.18 -12.68 10.09
N SER A 784 9.86 -12.13 8.92
CA SER A 784 10.87 -11.46 8.08
C SER A 784 11.42 -10.17 8.69
N GLU A 785 10.66 -9.50 9.57
CA GLU A 785 11.08 -8.29 10.27
C GLU A 785 11.99 -8.57 11.47
N ILE A 786 11.89 -9.75 12.11
CA ILE A 786 12.62 -10.09 13.35
C ILE A 786 14.12 -9.78 13.28
N PRO A 787 14.88 -10.20 12.24
CA PRO A 787 16.31 -9.93 12.19
C PRO A 787 16.64 -8.42 12.14
N LEU A 788 15.81 -7.65 11.45
CA LEU A 788 15.98 -6.20 11.33
C LEU A 788 15.63 -5.49 12.64
N LEU A 789 14.58 -5.94 13.32
CA LEU A 789 14.16 -5.42 14.62
C LEU A 789 15.19 -5.69 15.71
N ILE A 790 15.75 -6.90 15.77
CA ILE A 790 16.84 -7.21 16.71
C ILE A 790 18.04 -6.29 16.46
N LEU A 791 18.42 -6.10 15.20
CA LEU A 791 19.52 -5.19 14.84
C LEU A 791 19.21 -3.73 15.26
N CYS A 792 18.00 -3.24 14.99
CA CYS A 792 17.58 -1.89 15.33
C CYS A 792 17.56 -1.65 16.85
N GLY A 793 16.93 -2.54 17.62
CA GLY A 793 16.88 -2.44 19.07
C GLY A 793 18.28 -2.56 19.72
N THR A 794 19.16 -3.41 19.17
CA THR A 794 20.56 -3.50 19.62
C THR A 794 21.32 -2.21 19.39
N LEU A 795 21.18 -1.61 18.21
CA LEU A 795 21.83 -0.33 17.91
C LEU A 795 21.27 0.80 18.77
N TYR A 796 19.96 0.80 19.02
CA TYR A 796 19.33 1.75 19.92
C TYR A 796 19.92 1.62 21.33
N PHE A 797 19.90 0.43 21.92
CA PHE A 797 20.45 0.15 23.25
C PHE A 797 21.92 0.59 23.36
N ALA A 798 22.76 0.20 22.41
CA ALA A 798 24.19 0.53 22.42
C ALA A 798 24.46 2.05 22.37
N CYS A 799 23.62 2.82 21.67
CA CYS A 799 23.80 4.26 21.56
C CYS A 799 23.18 5.02 22.74
N TRP A 800 22.03 4.57 23.26
CA TRP A 800 21.24 5.29 24.27
C TRP A 800 21.64 4.92 25.71
N TYR A 801 21.80 3.64 26.02
CA TYR A 801 21.95 3.16 27.40
C TYR A 801 23.22 3.71 28.08
N PHE A 802 24.34 3.64 27.35
CA PHE A 802 25.65 4.08 27.86
C PHE A 802 25.83 5.61 27.86
N THR A 803 25.14 6.33 26.96
CA THR A 803 25.22 7.79 26.91
C THR A 803 24.33 8.45 27.97
N ALA A 804 23.21 7.80 28.32
CA ALA A 804 22.36 8.21 29.43
C ALA A 804 23.01 7.98 30.81
N GLY A 805 23.98 7.06 30.91
CA GLY A 805 24.70 6.76 32.15
C GLY A 805 23.98 5.77 33.08
N PHE A 806 23.16 4.87 32.53
CA PHE A 806 22.46 3.86 33.34
C PHE A 806 23.41 2.78 33.92
N PRO A 807 22.98 2.05 34.97
CA PRO A 807 23.81 1.04 35.63
C PRO A 807 24.27 -0.07 34.66
N VAL A 808 25.56 -0.38 34.62
CA VAL A 808 26.15 -1.33 33.65
C VAL A 808 26.21 -2.77 34.18
N GLU A 809 25.59 -3.05 35.33
CA GLU A 809 25.53 -4.40 35.86
C GLU A 809 24.76 -5.32 34.90
N ALA A 810 25.34 -6.49 34.58
CA ALA A 810 24.80 -7.37 33.55
C ALA A 810 23.36 -7.85 33.82
N SER A 811 22.99 -7.99 35.10
CA SER A 811 21.63 -8.31 35.56
C SER A 811 20.62 -7.24 35.15
N ILE A 812 20.98 -5.97 35.33
CA ILE A 812 20.16 -4.79 35.04
C ILE A 812 20.16 -4.49 33.54
N SER A 813 21.35 -4.32 32.95
CA SER A 813 21.49 -3.94 31.54
C SER A 813 20.98 -5.02 30.59
N GLY A 814 21.12 -6.29 30.97
CA GLY A 814 20.61 -7.43 30.20
C GLY A 814 19.08 -7.51 30.20
N GLN A 815 18.44 -7.19 31.34
CA GLN A 815 16.99 -7.13 31.45
C GLN A 815 16.42 -6.00 30.56
N VAL A 816 16.95 -4.78 30.69
CA VAL A 816 16.52 -3.63 29.87
C VAL A 816 16.72 -3.91 28.38
N TYR A 817 17.85 -4.50 27.99
CA TYR A 817 18.10 -4.88 26.60
C TYR A 817 17.05 -5.87 26.08
N PHE A 818 16.73 -6.91 26.85
CA PHE A 818 15.73 -7.90 26.47
C PHE A 818 14.34 -7.27 26.28
N GLU A 819 13.91 -6.43 27.22
CA GLU A 819 12.62 -5.73 27.17
C GLU A 819 12.53 -4.74 26.01
N MET A 820 13.62 -4.04 25.70
CA MET A 820 13.70 -3.18 24.53
C MET A 820 13.49 -3.98 23.23
N ILE A 821 14.07 -5.18 23.11
CA ILE A 821 13.80 -6.05 21.95
C ILE A 821 12.34 -6.50 21.89
N LEU A 822 11.71 -6.83 23.03
CA LEU A 822 10.29 -7.17 23.06
C LEU A 822 9.40 -6.00 22.61
N TYR A 823 9.77 -4.78 22.98
CA TYR A 823 9.05 -3.59 22.54
C TYR A 823 9.06 -3.44 21.01
N GLU A 824 10.20 -3.72 20.36
CA GLU A 824 10.33 -3.73 18.90
C GLU A 824 9.31 -4.67 18.23
N PHE A 825 9.06 -5.83 18.83
CA PHE A 825 8.06 -6.79 18.34
C PHE A 825 6.61 -6.35 18.65
N LEU A 826 6.39 -5.73 19.80
CA LEU A 826 5.06 -5.29 20.22
C LEU A 826 4.51 -4.20 19.30
N TYR A 827 5.23 -3.09 19.14
CA TYR A 827 4.68 -1.95 18.38
C TYR A 827 4.57 -2.26 16.88
N THR A 828 5.43 -3.14 16.34
CA THR A 828 5.30 -3.59 14.94
C THR A 828 4.09 -4.49 14.72
N SER A 829 3.75 -5.33 15.70
CA SER A 829 2.52 -6.14 15.66
C SER A 829 1.28 -5.25 15.74
N ILE A 830 1.27 -4.24 16.62
CA ILE A 830 0.18 -3.24 16.69
C ILE A 830 0.04 -2.51 15.34
N ALA A 831 1.15 -2.09 14.73
CA ALA A 831 1.13 -1.43 13.43
C ALA A 831 0.54 -2.30 12.31
N GLN A 832 0.91 -3.58 12.26
CA GLN A 832 0.37 -4.53 11.30
C GLN A 832 -1.13 -4.78 11.55
N ALA A 833 -1.58 -4.83 12.81
CA ALA A 833 -3.00 -4.96 13.13
C ALA A 833 -3.81 -3.75 12.63
N ILE A 834 -3.31 -2.53 12.87
CA ILE A 834 -3.92 -1.30 12.34
C ILE A 834 -3.95 -1.34 10.82
N ALA A 835 -2.83 -1.69 10.16
CA ALA A 835 -2.74 -1.76 8.71
C ALA A 835 -3.66 -2.82 8.10
N ALA A 836 -3.81 -3.98 8.74
CA ALA A 836 -4.66 -5.07 8.27
C ALA A 836 -6.13 -4.65 8.18
N TYR A 837 -6.62 -3.90 9.18
CA TYR A 837 -7.99 -3.36 9.19
C TYR A 837 -8.15 -2.12 8.29
N SER A 838 -7.07 -1.39 8.04
CA SER A 838 -7.13 -0.12 7.32
C SER A 838 -7.42 -0.30 5.83
N PRO A 839 -8.37 0.43 5.23
CA PRO A 839 -8.64 0.35 3.81
C PRO A 839 -7.52 0.97 2.95
N ASN A 840 -6.80 1.94 3.49
CA ASN A 840 -5.71 2.64 2.82
C ASN A 840 -4.71 3.23 3.82
N GLU A 841 -3.59 3.73 3.31
CA GLU A 841 -2.50 4.32 4.11
C GLU A 841 -2.94 5.54 4.92
N TYR A 842 -3.85 6.36 4.37
CA TYR A 842 -4.34 7.57 5.02
C TYR A 842 -5.15 7.26 6.29
N PHE A 843 -6.05 6.28 6.21
CA PHE A 843 -6.80 5.82 7.38
C PHE A 843 -5.89 5.24 8.46
N ALA A 844 -4.90 4.42 8.07
CA ALA A 844 -3.92 3.86 9.00
C ALA A 844 -3.16 4.96 9.76
N ALA A 845 -2.70 6.00 9.06
CA ALA A 845 -2.01 7.13 9.66
C ALA A 845 -2.89 7.93 10.64
N LEU A 846 -4.20 8.08 10.36
CA LEU A 846 -5.14 8.74 11.26
C LEU A 846 -5.49 7.91 12.50
N ALA A 847 -5.44 6.57 12.40
CA ALA A 847 -5.71 5.68 13.53
C ALA A 847 -4.56 5.68 14.56
N ASN A 848 -3.32 5.95 14.14
CA ASN A 848 -2.13 5.87 14.99
C ASN A 848 -2.22 6.80 16.23
N PRO A 849 -2.57 8.11 16.13
CA PRO A 849 -2.70 8.97 17.32
C PRO A 849 -3.82 8.57 18.27
N LEU A 850 -4.89 7.96 17.77
CA LEU A 850 -6.01 7.50 18.60
C LEU A 850 -5.60 6.28 19.43
N ILE A 851 -5.03 5.27 18.76
CA ILE A 851 -4.67 4.00 19.41
C ILE A 851 -3.38 4.19 20.22
N VAL A 852 -2.27 4.56 19.58
CA VAL A 852 -0.97 4.64 20.24
C VAL A 852 -0.88 5.85 21.16
N GLY A 853 -1.31 7.03 20.70
CA GLY A 853 -1.22 8.26 21.48
C GLY A 853 -2.24 8.32 22.62
N THR A 854 -3.52 8.24 22.28
CA THR A 854 -4.61 8.50 23.24
C THR A 854 -4.86 7.32 24.16
N ALA A 855 -4.86 6.08 23.65
CA ALA A 855 -5.19 4.91 24.46
C ALA A 855 -3.98 4.32 25.21
N LEU A 856 -2.82 4.21 24.56
CA LEU A 856 -1.62 3.60 25.17
C LEU A 856 -0.76 4.64 25.92
N ILE A 857 -0.25 5.66 25.24
CA ILE A 857 0.73 6.59 25.85
C ILE A 857 0.15 7.40 27.03
N ASN A 858 -1.11 7.85 26.96
CA ASN A 858 -1.68 8.67 28.04
C ASN A 858 -2.04 7.88 29.30
N PHE A 859 -2.34 6.59 29.17
CA PHE A 859 -2.83 5.74 30.27
C PHE A 859 -1.78 4.77 30.82
N CYS A 860 -0.54 4.81 30.31
CA CYS A 860 0.55 3.95 30.78
C CYS A 860 1.12 4.28 32.18
N GLY A 861 0.54 5.26 32.88
CA GLY A 861 0.93 5.64 34.25
C GLY A 861 2.04 6.69 34.37
N VAL A 862 2.62 7.16 33.25
CA VAL A 862 3.70 8.18 33.25
C VAL A 862 3.14 9.60 33.07
N VAL A 863 2.34 9.82 32.02
CA VAL A 863 1.76 11.14 31.72
C VAL A 863 0.78 11.55 32.82
N VAL A 864 -0.07 10.60 33.24
CA VAL A 864 -0.96 10.72 34.38
C VAL A 864 -0.65 9.55 35.34
N PRO A 865 -0.13 9.82 36.54
CA PRO A 865 0.12 8.79 37.54
C PRO A 865 -1.15 8.02 37.90
N TYR A 866 -1.03 6.72 38.18
CA TYR A 866 -2.16 5.82 38.48
C TYR A 866 -3.18 6.40 39.47
N ALA A 867 -2.72 7.02 40.56
CA ALA A 867 -3.59 7.62 41.58
C ALA A 867 -4.47 8.77 41.05
N ARG A 868 -4.05 9.45 39.98
CA ARG A 868 -4.73 10.60 39.37
C ARG A 868 -5.57 10.23 38.15
N ILE A 869 -5.49 8.98 37.66
CA ILE A 869 -6.36 8.50 36.59
C ILE A 869 -7.79 8.44 37.12
N GLN A 870 -8.74 8.97 36.34
CA GLN A 870 -10.16 8.92 36.68
C GLN A 870 -10.61 7.49 36.89
N ALA A 871 -11.45 7.27 37.91
CA ALA A 871 -11.80 5.93 38.41
C ALA A 871 -12.24 4.96 37.29
N PHE A 872 -13.07 5.42 36.35
CA PHE A 872 -13.52 4.60 35.22
C PHE A 872 -12.34 4.01 34.42
N TRP A 873 -11.39 4.83 33.99
CA TRP A 873 -10.25 4.38 33.18
C TRP A 873 -9.18 3.64 34.00
N ARG A 874 -9.08 3.96 35.29
CA ARG A 874 -8.06 3.43 36.19
C ARG A 874 -8.16 1.92 36.40
N TYR A 875 -9.36 1.36 36.49
CA TYR A 875 -9.54 -0.05 36.86
C TYR A 875 -9.47 -1.04 35.70
N TRP A 876 -9.59 -0.60 34.45
CA TRP A 876 -9.52 -1.52 33.30
C TRP A 876 -8.51 -1.06 32.23
N LEU A 877 -8.55 0.20 31.80
CA LEU A 877 -7.72 0.66 30.68
C LEU A 877 -6.23 0.65 31.05
N TYR A 878 -5.89 1.09 32.27
CA TYR A 878 -4.52 1.02 32.80
C TYR A 878 -3.94 -0.41 32.77
N TYR A 879 -4.76 -1.41 33.12
CA TYR A 879 -4.33 -2.81 33.15
C TYR A 879 -4.43 -3.54 31.81
N LEU A 880 -5.25 -3.03 30.89
CA LEU A 880 -5.33 -3.51 29.51
C LEU A 880 -4.19 -2.96 28.65
N ASP A 881 -3.66 -1.79 29.00
CA ASP A 881 -2.60 -1.12 28.26
C ASP A 881 -1.25 -1.86 28.40
N PRO A 882 -0.70 -2.44 27.32
CA PRO A 882 0.61 -3.07 27.34
C PRO A 882 1.75 -2.08 27.67
N PHE A 883 1.57 -0.77 27.47
CA PHE A 883 2.61 0.21 27.77
C PHE A 883 2.79 0.42 29.28
N THR A 884 1.76 0.17 30.09
CA THR A 884 1.88 0.13 31.56
C THR A 884 2.93 -0.88 32.00
N TYR A 885 2.84 -2.11 31.48
CA TYR A 885 3.78 -3.19 31.80
C TYR A 885 5.15 -2.94 31.21
N LEU A 886 5.23 -2.39 30.00
CA LEU A 886 6.49 -1.98 29.39
C LEU A 886 7.25 -0.95 30.24
N MET A 887 6.54 0.08 30.73
CA MET A 887 7.16 1.10 31.57
C MET A 887 7.58 0.52 32.92
N GLY A 888 6.76 -0.31 33.56
CA GLY A 888 7.12 -1.01 34.80
C GLY A 888 8.39 -1.86 34.63
N ALA A 889 8.45 -2.62 33.55
CA ALA A 889 9.58 -3.48 33.20
C ALA A 889 10.87 -2.67 33.00
N LEU A 890 10.83 -1.59 32.20
CA LEU A 890 12.02 -0.80 31.86
C LEU A 890 12.49 0.11 33.02
N LEU A 891 11.58 0.62 33.86
CA LEU A 891 11.90 1.56 34.93
C LEU A 891 12.45 0.89 36.18
N GLN A 892 11.87 -0.26 36.56
CA GLN A 892 12.25 -0.98 37.77
C GLN A 892 13.77 -1.25 37.85
N PRO A 893 14.43 -1.87 36.85
CA PRO A 893 15.84 -2.22 36.96
C PRO A 893 16.75 -0.97 36.95
N VAL A 894 16.29 0.15 36.39
CA VAL A 894 17.09 1.40 36.27
C VAL A 894 17.02 2.27 37.54
N ILE A 895 15.93 2.20 38.29
CA ILE A 895 15.64 3.10 39.42
C ILE A 895 15.63 2.40 40.78
N TRP A 896 15.22 1.13 40.88
CA TRP A 896 14.88 0.49 42.15
C TRP A 896 15.99 0.51 43.21
N ASP A 897 17.22 0.15 42.83
CA ASP A 897 18.38 0.05 43.74
C ASP A 897 19.21 1.34 43.83
N VAL A 898 18.71 2.48 43.32
CA VAL A 898 19.41 3.77 43.37
C VAL A 898 19.29 4.38 44.76
N GLU A 899 20.41 4.72 45.37
CA GLU A 899 20.46 5.51 46.61
C GLU A 899 20.32 7.00 46.26
N VAL A 900 19.37 7.69 46.91
CA VAL A 900 19.01 9.06 46.53
C VAL A 900 19.80 10.07 47.34
N GLU A 901 20.55 10.93 46.66
CA GLU A 901 21.29 12.04 47.28
C GLU A 901 20.75 13.40 46.83
N CYS A 902 19.82 13.97 47.60
CA CYS A 902 19.26 15.31 47.34
C CYS A 902 20.34 16.40 47.28
N LYS A 903 20.31 17.20 46.21
CA LYS A 903 21.16 18.41 46.06
C LYS A 903 20.66 19.51 47.01
N ALA A 904 21.53 20.48 47.33
CA ALA A 904 21.16 21.60 48.22
C ALA A 904 19.93 22.40 47.76
N SER A 905 19.67 22.47 46.44
CA SER A 905 18.48 23.10 45.86
C SER A 905 17.21 22.24 45.91
N GLU A 906 17.34 20.94 46.16
CA GLU A 906 16.25 19.95 46.22
C GLU A 906 15.80 19.69 47.67
N LEU A 907 16.59 20.12 48.66
CA LEU A 907 16.26 19.99 50.07
C LEU A 907 15.16 20.97 50.45
N THR A 908 14.12 20.46 51.12
CA THR A 908 13.10 21.32 51.72
C THR A 908 13.59 21.79 53.09
N HIS A 909 13.62 23.09 53.30
CA HIS A 909 14.02 23.68 54.58
C HIS A 909 12.81 23.92 55.47
N ILE A 910 12.91 23.45 56.71
CA ILE A 910 11.90 23.57 57.76
C ILE A 910 12.55 24.32 58.93
N ASP A 911 11.95 25.42 59.37
CA ASP A 911 12.40 26.14 60.56
C ASP A 911 11.93 25.40 61.82
N LEU A 912 12.75 25.35 62.87
CA LEU A 912 12.49 24.57 64.09
C LEU A 912 12.01 25.44 65.26
N PRO A 913 11.18 24.90 66.17
CA PRO A 913 10.86 25.56 67.43
C PRO A 913 12.09 25.65 68.36
N GLN A 914 12.07 26.61 69.28
CA GLN A 914 13.20 26.82 70.21
C GLN A 914 13.41 25.60 71.12
N ASN A 915 14.67 25.17 71.29
CA ASN A 915 15.11 24.05 72.14
C ASN A 915 14.80 22.62 71.65
N THR A 916 14.55 22.39 70.36
CA THR A 916 14.43 21.03 69.78
C THR A 916 15.47 20.80 68.70
N THR A 917 16.02 19.59 68.60
CA THR A 917 16.86 19.20 67.46
C THR A 917 16.02 18.73 66.26
N CYS A 918 16.57 18.86 65.06
CA CYS A 918 15.95 18.41 63.80
C CYS A 918 15.54 16.93 63.84
N GLY A 919 16.36 16.06 64.44
CA GLY A 919 16.02 14.65 64.67
C GLY A 919 14.83 14.45 65.60
N GLU A 920 14.83 15.10 66.77
CA GLU A 920 13.75 14.98 67.76
C GLU A 920 12.42 15.52 67.22
N TYR A 921 12.45 16.62 66.45
CA TYR A 921 11.23 17.19 65.87
C TYR A 921 10.67 16.34 64.72
N MET A 922 11.51 15.65 63.95
CA MET A 922 11.09 14.83 62.80
C MET A 922 10.83 13.35 63.15
N ASP A 923 11.03 12.91 64.39
CA ASP A 923 11.03 11.49 64.76
C ASP A 923 9.71 10.76 64.42
N ASP A 924 8.56 11.32 64.81
CA ASP A 924 7.23 10.78 64.48
C ASP A 924 7.01 10.69 62.96
N PHE A 925 7.51 11.68 62.23
CA PHE A 925 7.37 11.78 60.78
C PHE A 925 8.29 10.79 60.02
N LEU A 926 9.51 10.59 60.53
CA LEU A 926 10.49 9.63 60.01
C LEU A 926 10.09 8.17 60.30
N ALA A 927 9.34 7.92 61.37
CA ALA A 927 8.86 6.57 61.71
C ALA A 927 7.82 6.03 60.73
N ILE A 928 7.10 6.90 60.02
CA ILE A 928 5.96 6.55 59.15
C ILE A 928 6.34 6.62 57.67
N ASN A 929 7.38 7.37 57.30
CA ASN A 929 7.74 7.63 55.90
C ASN A 929 9.19 7.23 55.61
N ALA A 930 9.44 6.60 54.46
CA ALA A 930 10.77 6.26 53.97
C ALA A 930 11.52 7.53 53.49
N VAL A 931 12.11 8.25 54.45
CA VAL A 931 12.65 9.61 54.31
C VAL A 931 14.01 9.67 54.99
N TYR A 932 14.87 10.60 54.56
CA TYR A 932 16.04 10.97 55.36
C TYR A 932 16.16 12.49 55.51
N VAL A 933 16.78 12.88 56.62
CA VAL A 933 16.98 14.27 57.03
C VAL A 933 18.47 14.53 57.11
N THR A 934 18.91 15.60 56.46
CA THR A 934 20.30 16.07 56.52
C THR A 934 20.48 16.96 57.74
N ASP A 935 21.54 16.72 58.52
CA ASP A 935 21.89 17.46 59.75
C ASP A 935 20.91 17.33 60.94
N ILE A 936 20.74 16.09 61.42
CA ILE A 936 19.90 15.68 62.57
C ILE A 936 20.17 16.51 63.85
N THR A 937 21.38 17.04 64.03
CA THR A 937 21.81 17.78 65.22
C THR A 937 21.56 19.30 65.17
N ASN A 938 21.07 19.83 64.04
CA ASN A 938 20.80 21.26 63.90
C ASN A 938 19.59 21.68 64.74
N GLN A 939 19.69 22.83 65.41
CA GLN A 939 18.66 23.39 66.31
C GLN A 939 17.92 24.59 65.70
N THR A 940 18.28 25.00 64.49
CA THR A 940 17.71 26.20 63.83
C THR A 940 16.87 25.84 62.62
N ARG A 941 17.37 24.94 61.77
CA ARG A 941 16.73 24.50 60.54
C ARG A 941 16.95 23.02 60.32
N CYS A 942 15.96 22.38 59.74
CA CYS A 942 15.96 20.99 59.34
C CYS A 942 15.88 20.93 57.81
N ALA A 943 16.67 20.06 57.19
CA ALA A 943 16.69 19.90 55.74
C ALA A 943 16.26 18.48 55.37
N TYR A 944 15.17 18.40 54.61
CA TYR A 944 14.42 17.17 54.33
C TYR A 944 14.58 16.74 52.86
N CYS A 945 14.75 15.43 52.64
CA CYS A 945 14.69 14.79 51.33
C CYS A 945 13.56 13.74 51.30
N PRO A 946 12.67 13.76 50.29
CA PRO A 946 11.44 12.95 50.29
C PRO A 946 11.62 11.46 50.05
N TYR A 947 12.75 11.03 49.48
CA TYR A 947 13.03 9.62 49.19
C TYR A 947 14.45 9.28 49.63
N SER A 948 14.64 8.11 50.22
CA SER A 948 15.98 7.56 50.53
C SER A 948 16.45 6.60 49.43
N THR A 949 15.52 5.87 48.81
CA THR A 949 15.80 4.93 47.73
C THR A 949 14.91 5.19 46.51
N GLY A 950 15.38 4.81 45.32
CA GLY A 950 14.56 4.88 44.12
C GLY A 950 13.32 3.98 44.15
N ALA A 951 13.32 2.93 44.98
CA ALA A 951 12.12 2.12 45.25
C ALA A 951 10.99 2.97 45.88
N ASP A 952 11.31 3.93 46.75
CA ASP A 952 10.32 4.81 47.36
C ASP A 952 9.66 5.72 46.32
N TYR A 953 10.45 6.19 45.34
CA TYR A 953 9.94 6.94 44.19
C TYR A 953 9.04 6.06 43.30
N LEU A 954 9.46 4.83 42.97
CA LEU A 954 8.70 3.92 42.10
C LEU A 954 7.34 3.48 42.69
N ARG A 955 7.24 3.35 44.02
CA ARG A 955 5.96 3.07 44.70
C ARG A 955 4.91 4.15 44.45
N THR A 956 5.33 5.42 44.30
CA THR A 956 4.40 6.51 43.93
C THR A 956 3.81 6.35 42.52
N MET A 957 4.46 5.53 41.68
CA MET A 957 4.04 5.21 40.32
C MET A 957 3.38 3.84 40.20
N ASN A 958 2.91 3.26 41.31
CA ASN A 958 2.26 1.94 41.35
C ASN A 958 3.18 0.77 40.97
N ILE A 959 4.51 0.93 41.14
CA ILE A 959 5.50 -0.14 41.02
C ILE A 959 5.97 -0.50 42.43
N ASN A 960 5.26 -1.45 43.05
CA ASN A 960 5.36 -1.67 44.49
C ASN A 960 6.44 -2.65 44.93
N GLU A 961 6.86 -3.56 44.05
CA GLU A 961 7.76 -4.66 44.38
C GLU A 961 8.82 -4.89 43.30
N LYS A 962 10.01 -5.33 43.73
CA LYS A 962 11.17 -5.51 42.84
C LYS A 962 10.92 -6.51 41.71
N TYR A 963 10.14 -7.58 41.97
CA TYR A 963 9.89 -8.62 40.98
C TYR A 963 8.96 -8.17 39.83
N TYR A 964 8.32 -7.00 39.94
CA TYR A 964 7.44 -6.48 38.88
C TYR A 964 8.21 -6.32 37.56
N GLY A 965 9.52 -6.01 37.63
CA GLY A 965 10.39 -5.94 36.46
C GLY A 965 10.40 -7.22 35.61
N TRP A 966 10.27 -8.41 36.21
CA TRP A 966 10.20 -9.68 35.47
C TRP A 966 8.79 -10.22 35.29
N ARG A 967 7.85 -9.86 36.18
CA ARG A 967 6.43 -10.20 36.05
C ARG A 967 5.82 -9.51 34.83
N ASP A 968 6.08 -8.22 34.68
CA ASP A 968 5.41 -7.38 33.70
C ASP A 968 5.73 -7.79 32.24
N PRO A 969 6.97 -8.22 31.89
CA PRO A 969 7.26 -8.88 30.62
C PRO A 969 6.59 -10.26 30.44
N GLY A 970 6.26 -10.96 31.54
CA GLY A 970 5.66 -12.30 31.55
C GLY A 970 4.13 -12.31 31.49
N ASN A 971 3.47 -11.18 31.76
CA ASN A 971 2.02 -11.05 31.67
C ASN A 971 1.57 -10.97 30.20
N VAL A 972 1.39 -12.14 29.59
CA VAL A 972 0.38 -12.32 28.53
C VAL A 972 -0.99 -12.12 29.20
N PRO A 973 -1.99 -11.46 28.57
CA PRO A 973 -3.30 -11.31 29.18
C PRO A 973 -3.89 -12.71 29.42
N ASP A 974 -3.81 -13.18 30.67
CA ASP A 974 -4.45 -14.39 31.13
C ASP A 974 -5.87 -13.99 31.53
N GLU A 975 -6.89 -14.58 30.88
CA GLU A 975 -8.32 -14.28 31.10
C GLU A 975 -8.76 -14.41 32.58
N LYS A 976 -7.93 -15.02 33.44
CA LYS A 976 -8.23 -15.34 34.83
C LYS A 976 -8.27 -14.18 35.82
N LYS A 977 -7.80 -12.97 35.46
CA LYS A 977 -7.85 -11.82 36.38
C LYS A 977 -9.13 -10.99 36.32
N ILE A 978 -10.05 -11.32 35.39
CA ILE A 978 -11.38 -10.70 35.35
C ILE A 978 -12.32 -11.36 36.38
N ASP A 979 -12.04 -12.60 36.78
CA ASP A 979 -12.86 -13.35 37.76
C ASP A 979 -12.50 -13.06 39.23
N GLU A 980 -11.34 -12.45 39.52
CA GLU A 980 -10.98 -12.03 40.90
C GLU A 980 -11.62 -10.71 41.35
N LEU A 981 -12.46 -10.09 40.50
CA LEU A 981 -13.31 -8.94 40.88
C LEU A 981 -14.58 -9.34 41.64
N ASP A 982 -14.85 -10.64 41.82
CA ASP A 982 -16.05 -11.16 42.49
C ASP A 982 -15.77 -11.88 43.83
N GLY A 983 -14.57 -11.76 44.40
CA GLY A 983 -14.27 -12.42 45.67
C GLY A 983 -13.17 -11.74 46.50
N GLY A 984 -13.58 -10.93 47.48
CA GLY A 984 -12.68 -10.46 48.53
C GLY A 984 -13.22 -9.30 49.37
N ASP A 985 -13.78 -9.66 50.52
CA ASP A 985 -13.90 -8.90 51.78
C ASP A 985 -15.01 -7.84 51.95
N ASP A 986 -16.13 -8.36 52.42
CA ASP A 986 -17.35 -7.75 52.98
C ASP A 986 -17.14 -7.14 54.40
N GLU A 987 -15.97 -6.60 54.74
CA GLU A 987 -15.71 -6.02 56.07
C GLU A 987 -14.90 -4.72 55.99
N PHE A 988 -15.42 -3.65 55.36
CA PHE A 988 -14.98 -2.27 55.68
C PHE A 988 -15.89 -1.18 55.08
N TYR A 989 -17.22 -1.32 55.15
CA TYR A 989 -18.14 -0.22 54.83
C TYR A 989 -19.29 -0.12 55.85
N GLU A 990 -18.95 0.15 57.10
CA GLU A 990 -19.87 0.83 58.03
C GLU A 990 -19.14 2.03 58.63
N ASN A 991 -19.15 3.15 57.88
CA ASN A 991 -19.52 4.48 58.39
C ASN A 991 -19.07 5.59 57.43
N GLN A 992 -19.96 6.57 57.29
CA GLN A 992 -19.77 7.89 56.68
C GLN A 992 -19.61 7.94 55.16
N MET A 993 -20.70 8.30 54.48
CA MET A 993 -20.81 9.63 53.87
C MET A 993 -22.26 9.88 53.42
N ASP A 994 -23.00 10.62 54.27
CA ASP A 994 -24.06 11.50 53.80
C ASP A 994 -23.42 12.64 53.02
N TYR A 995 -23.66 12.75 51.71
CA TYR A 995 -23.76 14.06 51.05
C TYR A 995 -24.77 13.98 49.90
N CYS A 996 -25.88 14.68 50.13
CA CYS A 996 -26.94 14.96 49.16
C CYS A 996 -26.39 15.64 47.91
N TRP A 997 -26.78 15.11 46.75
CA TRP A 997 -27.08 15.90 45.56
C TRP A 997 -28.47 15.49 45.12
N VAL A 998 -29.40 16.45 45.02
CA VAL A 998 -30.47 16.58 44.01
C VAL A 998 -31.46 17.65 44.52
N ASP A 999 -31.48 18.79 43.83
CA ASP A 999 -32.64 19.68 43.77
C ASP A 999 -33.71 19.04 42.86
N ASP A 1000 -34.94 19.03 43.38
CA ASP A 1000 -36.24 19.05 42.72
C ASP A 1000 -36.52 18.14 41.50
N ALA A 1001 -37.33 17.10 41.72
CA ALA A 1001 -38.74 17.12 41.32
C ALA A 1001 -39.45 15.76 41.58
N GLN A 1002 -40.43 15.81 42.49
CA GLN A 1002 -41.69 15.06 42.54
C GLN A 1002 -41.87 13.80 41.65
N CYS A 1003 -42.04 12.64 42.28
CA CYS A 1003 -43.31 11.89 42.17
C CYS A 1003 -43.39 10.68 43.14
N SER A 1004 -44.51 10.65 43.84
CA SER A 1004 -45.00 9.67 44.81
C SER A 1004 -45.52 8.37 44.19
N GLY A 1005 -45.32 7.22 44.87
CA GLY A 1005 -46.20 6.04 44.74
C GLY A 1005 -45.52 4.67 44.97
N PRO A 1006 -46.05 3.78 45.85
CA PRO A 1006 -45.41 2.52 46.20
C PRO A 1006 -46.07 1.27 45.57
N ARG A 1007 -45.28 0.16 45.56
CA ARG A 1007 -45.65 -1.27 45.38
C ARG A 1007 -45.97 -1.75 43.95
N HIS A 1008 -45.22 -2.74 43.47
CA HIS A 1008 -45.69 -4.13 43.46
C HIS A 1008 -44.59 -5.16 43.12
N THR A 1009 -44.86 -6.34 43.66
CA THR A 1009 -44.18 -7.63 43.66
C THR A 1009 -44.04 -8.33 42.29
N ALA A 1010 -43.01 -9.18 42.23
CA ALA A 1010 -42.98 -10.55 41.66
C ALA A 1010 -42.32 -10.81 40.29
N ASP A 1011 -41.58 -11.92 40.32
CA ASP A 1011 -41.30 -12.93 39.31
C ASP A 1011 -40.10 -12.83 38.34
N GLN A 1012 -39.11 -13.67 38.68
CA GLN A 1012 -38.60 -14.78 37.86
C GLN A 1012 -38.77 -14.67 36.34
N HIS A 1013 -37.67 -14.52 35.60
CA HIS A 1013 -37.05 -15.60 34.83
C HIS A 1013 -35.87 -15.08 33.99
N ASN A 1014 -34.72 -15.70 34.22
CA ASN A 1014 -33.86 -16.37 33.24
C ASN A 1014 -33.51 -15.71 31.88
N THR A 1015 -32.28 -16.02 31.48
CA THR A 1015 -31.70 -16.10 30.12
C THR A 1015 -31.18 -14.82 29.45
N LYS A 1016 -29.83 -14.74 29.47
CA LYS A 1016 -28.88 -14.35 28.40
C LYS A 1016 -28.99 -12.95 27.79
N ILE A 1017 -27.87 -12.23 27.80
CA ILE A 1017 -27.03 -11.93 26.61
C ILE A 1017 -25.60 -11.68 27.10
#